data_AF-A0A9D4U9W0-F1
#
_entry.id   AF-A0A9D4U9W0-F1
#
_cell.length_a   1.000
_cell.length_b   1.000
_cell.length_c   1.000
_cell.angle_alpha   90.00
_cell.angle_beta   90.00
_cell.angle_gamma   90.00
#
_symmetry.space_group_name_H-M   'P 1'
#
loop_
_entity.id
_entity.type
_entity.pdbx_description
1 polymer ?
#
loop_
_entity_poly.entity_id
_entity_poly.type
_entity_poly.pdbx_seq_one_letter_code
_entity_poly.pdbx_strand_id
1 'polypeptide(L)'
;MQVLQTQAAVEHALLLSSSSAPLTPTVGSKSSSHYDLRTVCAAHQMVARGGTAQKPTGTQKAGIWRFLNLEVSADRDPGKDDYSVSRPLIEAIANTLACPVDSLPSSALNVVRKSFDARKVVNKVRKDPRFVYTVDLHIDELQGTSSTAGKVIQFLKNRPGKLEFISEDTNRADVIDLVSRCKIASLVSMTEKTENAEDDGLSANVSHHKHAKITVVGSGPAGLFAALVLAESGAKVILVERGQPVESRGRDIGQLMVRRVLRPDSNFCYGEGGAGTWSDGKLTTRIGRNSDTVKMVFASLVKFGAPPTILLDGKPHIGTDKLIHILRKMRNHLESLGVQIRFGTKMVGLLVKGNRVAGVKVKKTDDLDCEDVISDAVVLAVGHSARDIYYKLLEHDIHLSPKDFSVGFRVEHPQELINEIQYSKWASDVRRGSGKIPVADYKVATSIIEGSREYSAKEKQSGCYSFCMCPGGQIVPTSTNSDELCINGMSFSKRSSKWANSALVMTVSSKDLDLFVSEHGPLAGVAFQKSLEREAAVMGGGDLVVPVQAVPDFLNDKLSGGVLPSSSYRLGVKEAPLHSLFSEHLTGMFKQALVNFDRQIPGFIDGRALLHAVETRTSSPVKIDRDAETFECTSVPGLYPIGEGAGYAGGIVSAAVDGLNAGLALAEQLGLCKDILKEKRAVDKLMYY
;
A
#
# COMPACT_ATOMS: atom_id res chain seq x y z
N MET A 1 -1.24 -6.94 65.66
CA MET A 1 -0.54 -7.34 66.89
C MET A 1 0.52 -8.36 66.52
N GLN A 2 1.68 -8.34 67.19
CA GLN A 2 2.69 -9.43 67.24
C GLN A 2 3.38 -9.82 65.89
N VAL A 3 4.71 -9.63 65.69
CA VAL A 3 5.90 -10.37 66.23
C VAL A 3 6.40 -11.37 65.15
N LEU A 4 7.68 -11.48 64.73
CA LEU A 4 9.01 -10.92 65.10
C LEU A 4 9.86 -10.71 63.79
N GLN A 5 10.74 -9.69 63.68
CA GLN A 5 12.24 -9.69 63.74
C GLN A 5 12.98 -10.74 62.86
N THR A 6 14.15 -10.51 62.25
CA THR A 6 15.10 -9.36 62.01
C THR A 6 15.98 -9.73 60.77
N GLN A 7 17.05 -9.05 60.27
CA GLN A 7 17.94 -7.90 60.61
C GLN A 7 18.36 -7.24 59.24
N ALA A 8 18.90 -6.03 59.04
CA ALA A 8 19.92 -5.16 59.68
C ALA A 8 21.40 -5.60 59.48
N ALA A 9 22.39 -4.73 59.18
CA ALA A 9 22.41 -3.29 58.85
C ALA A 9 23.82 -2.85 58.30
N VAL A 10 24.14 -1.54 58.36
CA VAL A 10 25.43 -0.81 58.19
C VAL A 10 25.62 -0.06 56.85
N GLU A 11 26.15 1.18 56.80
CA GLU A 11 25.82 2.42 57.56
C GLU A 11 26.35 3.65 56.76
N HIS A 12 26.44 4.85 57.34
CA HIS A 12 26.30 6.11 56.58
C HIS A 12 27.42 7.15 56.80
N ALA A 13 27.84 7.79 55.69
CA ALA A 13 28.47 9.12 55.55
C ALA A 13 29.76 9.52 56.30
N LEU A 14 30.63 10.26 55.58
CA LEU A 14 31.18 11.55 56.07
C LEU A 14 31.71 12.41 54.89
N LEU A 15 31.91 13.71 55.14
CA LEU A 15 32.37 14.74 54.20
C LEU A 15 33.64 15.42 54.72
N LEU A 16 34.57 15.81 53.84
CA LEU A 16 35.06 17.20 53.67
C LEU A 16 36.24 17.35 52.68
N SER A 17 36.31 18.55 52.09
CA SER A 17 37.32 19.16 51.19
C SER A 17 38.80 18.99 51.60
N SER A 18 39.83 19.05 50.74
CA SER A 18 40.24 20.20 49.89
C SER A 18 41.61 19.98 49.18
N SER A 19 41.94 20.83 48.18
CA SER A 19 43.28 21.09 47.58
C SER A 19 43.94 20.01 46.68
N SER A 20 44.78 20.31 45.67
CA SER A 20 44.91 21.52 44.82
C SER A 20 45.82 21.34 43.58
N ALA A 21 45.32 21.72 42.40
CA ALA A 21 46.07 22.23 41.23
C ALA A 21 47.11 21.28 40.54
N PRO A 22 47.84 21.71 39.48
CA PRO A 22 47.25 21.88 38.15
C PRO A 22 48.06 21.25 36.99
N LEU A 23 47.40 20.84 35.89
CA LEU A 23 48.05 20.61 34.59
C LEU A 23 47.19 21.10 33.41
N THR A 24 47.83 21.88 32.53
CA THR A 24 47.30 22.44 31.27
C THR A 24 48.47 22.58 30.28
N PRO A 25 48.25 22.75 28.97
CA PRO A 25 47.48 21.86 28.11
C PRO A 25 48.28 21.49 26.83
N THR A 26 48.19 20.26 26.33
CA THR A 26 48.73 19.91 24.99
C THR A 26 47.63 19.89 23.95
N VAL A 27 47.86 20.60 22.83
CA VAL A 27 46.84 20.85 21.81
C VAL A 27 46.76 19.69 20.80
N GLY A 28 45.70 18.90 20.91
CA GLY A 28 45.21 18.02 19.84
C GLY A 28 44.13 18.73 19.00
N SER A 29 44.15 18.54 17.68
CA SER A 29 43.29 19.28 16.75
C SER A 29 41.79 19.04 16.94
N LYS A 30 41.00 20.13 16.89
CA LYS A 30 39.53 20.04 16.80
C LYS A 30 39.11 19.48 15.44
N SER A 31 38.27 18.44 15.43
CA SER A 31 37.38 18.14 14.30
C SER A 31 35.97 17.83 14.82
N SER A 32 35.15 18.88 14.91
CA SER A 32 33.74 18.77 15.30
C SER A 32 32.93 18.12 14.16
N SER A 33 32.57 16.85 14.34
CA SER A 33 31.68 16.12 13.43
C SER A 33 30.24 16.65 13.52
N HIS A 34 29.95 17.72 12.79
CA HIS A 34 28.59 18.12 12.48
C HIS A 34 27.86 16.95 11.81
N TYR A 35 26.86 16.38 12.51
CA TYR A 35 25.93 15.42 11.91
C TYR A 35 24.98 16.15 10.96
N ASP A 36 25.46 16.43 9.74
CA ASP A 36 24.67 17.05 8.69
C ASP A 36 23.59 16.07 8.20
N LEU A 37 22.33 16.45 8.43
CA LEU A 37 21.12 15.72 7.99
C LEU A 37 21.07 15.49 6.47
N ARG A 38 21.87 16.22 5.67
CA ARG A 38 22.07 15.93 4.24
C ARG A 38 22.66 14.53 4.01
N THR A 39 23.44 13.99 4.94
CA THR A 39 24.12 12.68 4.80
C THR A 39 23.13 11.51 4.76
N VAL A 40 22.04 11.57 5.54
CA VAL A 40 20.99 10.53 5.52
C VAL A 40 20.16 10.59 4.23
N CYS A 41 19.98 11.78 3.66
CA CYS A 41 19.46 11.95 2.31
C CYS A 41 20.43 11.45 1.23
N ALA A 42 21.74 11.65 1.40
CA ALA A 42 22.76 11.17 0.45
C ALA A 42 22.79 9.64 0.39
N ALA A 43 22.68 8.94 1.52
CA ALA A 43 22.56 7.49 1.57
C ALA A 43 21.33 6.97 0.79
N HIS A 44 20.16 7.60 0.99
CA HIS A 44 18.95 7.26 0.24
C HIS A 44 19.03 7.64 -1.26
N GLN A 45 19.80 8.67 -1.62
CA GLN A 45 20.12 8.99 -3.01
C GLN A 45 21.15 8.04 -3.64
N MET A 46 21.93 7.30 -2.86
CA MET A 46 22.83 6.26 -3.38
C MET A 46 22.11 4.94 -3.66
N VAL A 47 21.12 4.54 -2.85
CA VAL A 47 20.27 3.37 -3.18
C VAL A 47 19.46 3.64 -4.46
N ALA A 48 19.03 4.88 -4.68
CA ALA A 48 18.43 5.32 -5.95
C ALA A 48 19.41 5.38 -7.15
N ARG A 49 20.67 4.97 -6.97
CA ARG A 49 21.71 4.85 -8.01
C ARG A 49 22.23 3.40 -8.16
N GLY A 50 21.48 2.41 -7.67
CA GLY A 50 21.82 0.98 -7.79
C GLY A 50 21.79 0.43 -9.23
N GLY A 51 21.15 1.13 -10.17
CA GLY A 51 21.29 0.83 -11.60
C GLY A 51 22.64 1.32 -12.12
N THR A 52 23.56 0.40 -12.43
CA THR A 52 24.83 0.74 -13.06
C THR A 52 24.61 1.18 -14.51
N ALA A 53 24.40 2.47 -14.73
CA ALA A 53 24.34 3.05 -16.06
C ALA A 53 25.59 2.65 -16.86
N GLN A 54 25.41 1.83 -17.90
CA GLN A 54 26.51 1.41 -18.75
C GLN A 54 27.14 2.65 -19.38
N LYS A 55 28.47 2.77 -19.30
CA LYS A 55 29.18 3.77 -20.11
C LYS A 55 28.98 3.39 -21.58
N PRO A 56 28.44 4.29 -22.43
CA PRO A 56 28.14 3.95 -23.82
C PRO A 56 29.42 3.57 -24.56
N THR A 57 29.55 2.30 -24.93
CA THR A 57 30.61 1.83 -25.80
C THR A 57 30.44 2.47 -27.18
N GLY A 58 31.55 2.69 -27.89
CA GLY A 58 31.59 3.66 -29.00
C GLY A 58 30.58 3.43 -30.15
N THR A 59 30.08 2.20 -30.28
CA THR A 59 29.38 1.65 -31.45
C THR A 59 27.86 1.45 -31.30
N GLN A 60 27.23 1.88 -30.20
CA GLN A 60 25.77 1.84 -30.06
C GLN A 60 25.08 2.70 -31.16
N LYS A 61 24.53 2.02 -32.18
CA LYS A 61 23.74 2.58 -33.29
C LYS A 61 22.24 2.26 -33.21
N ALA A 62 21.86 1.38 -32.29
CA ALA A 62 20.53 0.81 -32.08
C ALA A 62 20.17 0.87 -30.59
N GLY A 63 18.89 0.69 -30.25
CA GLY A 63 18.39 0.62 -28.87
C GLY A 63 17.57 1.83 -28.41
N ILE A 64 17.15 1.80 -27.15
CA ILE A 64 16.13 2.71 -26.60
C ILE A 64 16.77 3.75 -25.67
N TRP A 65 16.33 5.01 -25.81
CA TRP A 65 16.75 6.11 -24.92
C TRP A 65 15.56 6.71 -24.17
N ARG A 66 15.55 6.53 -22.84
CA ARG A 66 14.49 7.00 -21.94
C ARG A 66 14.77 8.41 -21.44
N PHE A 67 13.87 9.32 -21.74
CA PHE A 67 13.88 10.71 -21.29
C PHE A 67 13.13 10.85 -19.96
N LEU A 68 13.77 11.46 -18.96
CA LEU A 68 13.15 11.69 -17.65
C LEU A 68 12.73 13.15 -17.44
N ASN A 69 11.57 13.34 -16.81
CA ASN A 69 11.05 14.64 -16.36
C ASN A 69 10.88 15.66 -17.50
N LEU A 70 10.28 15.23 -18.61
CA LEU A 70 9.84 16.11 -19.70
C LEU A 70 8.60 16.89 -19.23
N GLU A 71 8.71 18.21 -19.07
CA GLU A 71 7.63 19.07 -18.59
C GLU A 71 6.84 19.69 -19.77
N VAL A 72 5.52 19.46 -19.82
CA VAL A 72 4.57 20.13 -20.73
C VAL A 72 3.62 21.00 -19.89
N SER A 73 3.41 22.26 -20.28
CA SER A 73 2.53 23.20 -19.56
C SER A 73 1.06 22.81 -19.69
N ALA A 74 0.25 23.01 -18.64
CA ALA A 74 -1.13 22.54 -18.57
C ALA A 74 -2.10 23.17 -19.60
N ASP A 75 -1.79 24.35 -20.14
CA ASP A 75 -2.46 24.96 -21.30
C ASP A 75 -2.19 24.18 -22.58
N ARG A 76 -0.94 23.74 -22.79
CA ARG A 76 -0.49 23.11 -24.04
C ARG A 76 -0.76 21.61 -24.13
N ASP A 77 -0.64 20.88 -23.02
CA ASP A 77 -0.88 19.43 -22.97
C ASP A 77 -2.28 19.06 -23.51
N PRO A 78 -2.52 17.86 -24.05
CA PRO A 78 -3.89 17.45 -24.38
C PRO A 78 -4.80 17.27 -23.14
N GLY A 79 -4.27 16.81 -22.00
CA GLY A 79 -5.02 16.62 -20.76
C GLY A 79 -4.75 15.28 -20.07
N LYS A 80 -5.25 15.12 -18.83
CA LYS A 80 -4.92 14.00 -17.93
C LYS A 80 -5.16 12.60 -18.50
N ASP A 81 -6.22 12.41 -19.30
CA ASP A 81 -6.63 11.09 -19.82
C ASP A 81 -6.05 10.78 -21.21
N ASP A 82 -5.27 11.71 -21.78
CA ASP A 82 -4.60 11.55 -23.07
C ASP A 82 -3.12 11.20 -22.84
N TYR A 83 -2.65 10.13 -23.47
CA TYR A 83 -1.29 9.59 -23.36
C TYR A 83 -0.57 9.54 -24.71
N SER A 84 -1.08 10.27 -25.71
CA SER A 84 -0.50 10.36 -27.05
C SER A 84 0.81 11.17 -27.08
N VAL A 85 1.61 10.94 -28.12
CA VAL A 85 2.81 11.74 -28.42
C VAL A 85 2.39 13.07 -29.05
N SER A 86 1.83 13.95 -28.23
CA SER A 86 1.35 15.26 -28.64
C SER A 86 2.49 16.19 -29.10
N ARG A 87 2.21 17.11 -30.04
CA ARG A 87 3.21 18.07 -30.56
C ARG A 87 3.97 18.84 -29.44
N PRO A 88 3.35 19.33 -28.35
CA PRO A 88 4.06 19.96 -27.24
C PRO A 88 5.05 19.04 -26.51
N LEU A 89 4.79 17.72 -26.49
CA LEU A 89 5.72 16.73 -25.94
C LEU A 89 6.90 16.48 -26.88
N ILE A 90 6.66 16.38 -28.20
CA ILE A 90 7.73 16.31 -29.21
C ILE A 90 8.61 17.57 -29.13
N GLU A 91 8.02 18.75 -28.98
CA GLU A 91 8.77 19.99 -28.75
C GLU A 91 9.60 19.95 -27.45
N ALA A 92 9.09 19.38 -26.35
CA ALA A 92 9.87 19.23 -25.11
C ALA A 92 11.08 18.28 -25.28
N ILE A 93 10.93 17.22 -26.08
CA ILE A 93 12.00 16.28 -26.43
C ILE A 93 13.02 16.95 -27.37
N ALA A 94 12.55 17.61 -28.43
CA ALA A 94 13.37 18.34 -29.40
C ALA A 94 14.21 19.44 -28.73
N ASN A 95 13.63 20.23 -27.83
CA ASN A 95 14.34 21.21 -27.01
C ASN A 95 15.35 20.56 -26.05
N THR A 96 15.09 19.34 -25.57
CA THR A 96 16.03 18.59 -24.72
C THR A 96 17.21 18.04 -25.53
N LEU A 97 16.99 17.66 -26.80
CA LEU A 97 17.97 17.19 -27.77
C LEU A 97 18.69 18.29 -28.57
N ALA A 98 18.21 19.54 -28.48
CA ALA A 98 18.60 20.65 -29.36
C ALA A 98 18.49 20.32 -30.87
N CYS A 99 17.43 19.60 -31.27
CA CYS A 99 17.15 19.24 -32.67
C CYS A 99 15.84 19.89 -33.19
N PRO A 100 15.58 19.90 -34.52
CA PRO A 100 14.30 20.33 -35.08
C PRO A 100 13.16 19.41 -34.65
N VAL A 101 11.97 19.97 -34.42
CA VAL A 101 10.77 19.21 -34.01
C VAL A 101 10.40 18.15 -35.05
N ASP A 102 10.42 18.52 -36.33
CA ASP A 102 10.05 17.64 -37.46
C ASP A 102 11.11 16.55 -37.75
N SER A 103 12.20 16.51 -36.97
CA SER A 103 13.20 15.43 -37.01
C SER A 103 12.88 14.26 -36.07
N LEU A 104 11.82 14.37 -35.27
CA LEU A 104 11.37 13.33 -34.34
C LEU A 104 9.99 12.78 -34.77
N PRO A 105 9.94 11.66 -35.52
CA PRO A 105 8.68 11.01 -35.86
C PRO A 105 8.00 10.48 -34.60
N SER A 106 6.67 10.56 -34.56
CA SER A 106 5.86 10.13 -33.41
C SER A 106 5.76 8.62 -33.23
N SER A 107 6.14 7.81 -34.23
CA SER A 107 6.23 6.35 -34.09
C SER A 107 7.39 5.94 -33.16
N ALA A 108 8.56 6.56 -33.35
CA ALA A 108 9.79 6.31 -32.59
C ALA A 108 9.70 6.74 -31.11
N LEU A 109 8.54 7.19 -30.63
CA LEU A 109 8.35 7.77 -29.31
C LEU A 109 7.23 7.04 -28.55
N ASN A 110 7.54 6.51 -27.37
CA ASN A 110 6.62 5.73 -26.56
C ASN A 110 6.45 6.34 -25.16
N VAL A 111 5.23 6.68 -24.76
CA VAL A 111 4.97 7.27 -23.42
C VAL A 111 4.99 6.16 -22.37
N VAL A 112 6.04 6.12 -21.57
CA VAL A 112 6.21 5.19 -20.44
C VAL A 112 5.49 5.69 -19.20
N ARG A 113 5.46 7.01 -18.99
CA ARG A 113 4.87 7.62 -17.80
C ARG A 113 4.25 8.97 -18.10
N LYS A 114 3.07 9.23 -17.52
CA LYS A 114 2.46 10.57 -17.45
C LYS A 114 2.05 10.89 -16.01
N SER A 115 2.59 11.98 -15.47
CA SER A 115 2.29 12.51 -14.14
C SER A 115 1.78 13.94 -14.23
N PHE A 116 1.19 14.47 -13.16
CA PHE A 116 0.82 15.88 -13.04
C PHE A 116 1.51 16.49 -11.82
N ASP A 117 2.20 17.62 -12.03
CA ASP A 117 2.83 18.41 -10.98
C ASP A 117 2.15 19.78 -10.89
N ALA A 118 1.67 20.10 -9.69
CA ALA A 118 0.98 21.34 -9.37
C ALA A 118 1.57 22.01 -8.12
N ARG A 119 2.83 21.69 -7.77
CA ARG A 119 3.52 22.30 -6.63
C ARG A 119 3.59 23.82 -6.80
N LYS A 120 2.70 24.53 -6.10
CA LYS A 120 2.49 25.99 -6.20
C LYS A 120 3.77 26.81 -6.12
N VAL A 121 4.79 26.35 -5.39
CA VAL A 121 6.07 27.05 -5.23
C VAL A 121 7.23 26.07 -5.42
N VAL A 122 8.19 26.44 -6.27
CA VAL A 122 9.51 25.79 -6.37
C VAL A 122 10.56 26.91 -6.36
N ASN A 123 11.54 26.82 -5.46
CA ASN A 123 12.60 27.83 -5.28
C ASN A 123 12.06 29.28 -5.14
N LYS A 124 11.01 29.45 -4.33
CA LYS A 124 10.26 30.73 -4.12
C LYS A 124 9.52 31.28 -5.35
N VAL A 125 9.60 30.63 -6.52
CA VAL A 125 8.85 31.03 -7.73
C VAL A 125 7.52 30.28 -7.81
N ARG A 126 6.43 31.00 -8.07
CA ARG A 126 5.12 30.40 -8.35
C ARG A 126 5.12 29.85 -9.79
N LYS A 127 4.91 28.55 -9.95
CA LYS A 127 4.79 27.90 -11.27
C LYS A 127 3.32 27.61 -11.57
N ASP A 128 2.93 27.73 -12.85
CA ASP A 128 1.72 27.08 -13.35
C ASP A 128 1.91 25.55 -13.43
N PRO A 129 0.83 24.75 -13.26
CA PRO A 129 0.91 23.29 -13.27
C PRO A 129 1.38 22.71 -14.60
N ARG A 130 1.96 21.50 -14.54
CA ARG A 130 2.61 20.84 -15.66
C ARG A 130 2.31 19.35 -15.68
N PHE A 131 2.13 18.79 -16.87
CA PHE A 131 2.23 17.36 -17.07
C PHE A 131 3.71 16.99 -17.20
N VAL A 132 4.11 15.90 -16.55
CA VAL A 132 5.50 15.46 -16.44
C VAL A 132 5.60 14.04 -16.97
N TYR A 133 6.36 13.88 -18.04
CA TYR A 133 6.44 12.63 -18.79
C TYR A 133 7.78 11.89 -18.60
N THR A 134 7.70 10.58 -18.78
CA THR A 134 8.82 9.73 -19.20
C THR A 134 8.48 9.18 -20.58
N VAL A 135 9.39 9.31 -21.53
CA VAL A 135 9.21 8.90 -22.92
C VAL A 135 10.44 8.13 -23.39
N ASP A 136 10.22 7.02 -24.06
CA ASP A 136 11.27 6.22 -24.70
C ASP A 136 11.40 6.61 -26.18
N LEU A 137 12.64 6.77 -26.64
CA LEU A 137 13.00 7.03 -28.03
C LEU A 137 13.66 5.78 -28.63
N HIS A 138 13.00 5.17 -29.62
CA HIS A 138 13.49 4.01 -30.35
C HIS A 138 14.37 4.50 -31.52
N ILE A 139 15.70 4.39 -31.38
CA ILE A 139 16.65 4.96 -32.36
C ILE A 139 16.52 4.29 -33.74
N ASP A 140 16.17 3.02 -33.76
CA ASP A 140 16.02 2.24 -34.99
C ASP A 140 14.82 2.66 -35.86
N GLU A 141 13.82 3.32 -35.27
CA GLU A 141 12.71 3.92 -36.03
C GLU A 141 13.07 5.28 -36.66
N LEU A 142 14.23 5.86 -36.34
CA LEU A 142 14.71 7.10 -36.96
C LEU A 142 15.34 6.88 -38.35
N GLN A 143 15.43 5.64 -38.84
CA GLN A 143 16.22 5.25 -40.01
C GLN A 143 15.80 5.91 -41.34
N GLY A 144 14.61 6.51 -41.43
CA GLY A 144 14.25 7.40 -42.54
C GLY A 144 15.03 8.73 -42.61
N THR A 145 15.80 9.08 -41.56
CA THR A 145 16.50 10.37 -41.44
C THR A 145 17.98 10.21 -41.09
N SER A 146 18.76 9.72 -42.06
CA SER A 146 20.22 9.46 -41.95
C SER A 146 21.03 10.54 -41.19
N SER A 147 20.80 11.83 -41.47
CA SER A 147 21.55 12.91 -40.79
C SER A 147 21.05 13.25 -39.37
N THR A 148 19.86 12.80 -38.98
CA THR A 148 19.25 13.09 -37.67
C THR A 148 19.74 12.09 -36.63
N ALA A 149 19.62 10.79 -36.89
CA ALA A 149 19.99 9.75 -35.94
C ALA A 149 21.45 9.91 -35.46
N GLY A 150 22.37 10.21 -36.38
CA GLY A 150 23.78 10.52 -36.05
C GLY A 150 23.95 11.74 -35.13
N LYS A 151 23.23 12.84 -35.40
CA LYS A 151 23.26 14.05 -34.54
C LYS A 151 22.67 13.80 -33.16
N VAL A 152 21.56 13.05 -33.09
CA VAL A 152 20.92 12.66 -31.83
C VAL A 152 21.88 11.78 -31.01
N ILE A 153 22.45 10.71 -31.58
CA ILE A 153 23.45 9.87 -30.91
C ILE A 153 24.67 10.68 -30.45
N GLN A 154 25.15 11.63 -31.25
CA GLN A 154 26.28 12.50 -30.89
C GLN A 154 25.93 13.48 -29.76
N PHE A 155 24.69 13.98 -29.69
CA PHE A 155 24.21 14.82 -28.59
C PHE A 155 24.04 14.01 -27.29
N LEU A 156 23.42 12.84 -27.38
CA LEU A 156 23.16 11.93 -26.25
C LEU A 156 24.46 11.56 -25.52
N LYS A 157 25.52 11.23 -26.27
CA LYS A 157 26.88 10.96 -25.74
C LYS A 157 27.47 12.10 -24.90
N ASN A 158 27.00 13.34 -25.06
CA ASN A 158 27.56 14.53 -24.41
C ASN A 158 26.72 15.09 -23.25
N ARG A 159 25.50 14.56 -22.97
CA ARG A 159 24.61 15.08 -21.89
C ARG A 159 23.86 13.98 -21.12
N PRO A 160 24.54 13.09 -20.37
CA PRO A 160 23.93 11.96 -19.65
C PRO A 160 23.07 12.33 -18.41
N GLY A 161 22.65 13.59 -18.25
CA GLY A 161 22.00 14.10 -17.02
C GLY A 161 20.47 14.02 -16.97
N LYS A 162 19.81 13.53 -18.04
CA LYS A 162 18.34 13.43 -18.18
C LYS A 162 17.87 12.17 -18.91
N LEU A 163 18.80 11.27 -19.20
CA LEU A 163 18.72 10.28 -20.26
C LEU A 163 19.30 8.96 -19.77
N GLU A 164 18.51 7.90 -19.90
CA GLU A 164 18.90 6.53 -19.56
C GLU A 164 18.91 5.71 -20.86
N PHE A 165 20.01 5.01 -21.15
CA PHE A 165 20.04 4.03 -22.23
C PHE A 165 19.47 2.70 -21.72
N ILE A 166 18.66 2.05 -22.55
CA ILE A 166 18.00 0.78 -22.28
C ILE A 166 18.32 -0.17 -23.43
N SER A 167 18.78 -1.36 -23.09
CA SER A 167 19.37 -2.31 -24.03
C SER A 167 18.34 -3.18 -24.77
N GLU A 168 17.20 -3.46 -24.16
CA GLU A 168 16.10 -4.24 -24.74
C GLU A 168 14.72 -3.60 -24.43
N ASP A 169 13.69 -3.92 -25.21
CA ASP A 169 12.32 -3.53 -24.82
C ASP A 169 11.88 -4.39 -23.63
N THR A 170 11.77 -3.77 -22.45
CA THR A 170 11.50 -4.45 -21.18
C THR A 170 10.07 -5.01 -21.15
N ASN A 171 9.92 -6.19 -21.74
CA ASN A 171 8.64 -6.80 -22.10
C ASN A 171 7.73 -6.99 -20.87
N ARG A 172 6.46 -6.55 -20.97
CA ARG A 172 5.54 -6.32 -19.84
C ARG A 172 4.87 -7.60 -19.31
N ALA A 173 5.67 -8.64 -19.08
CA ALA A 173 5.22 -9.94 -18.59
C ALA A 173 4.41 -9.85 -17.28
N ASP A 174 3.32 -10.60 -17.19
CA ASP A 174 2.55 -10.79 -15.97
C ASP A 174 2.83 -12.13 -15.27
N VAL A 175 2.05 -12.43 -14.23
CA VAL A 175 2.22 -13.63 -13.39
C VAL A 175 2.03 -14.91 -14.18
N ILE A 176 1.07 -14.94 -15.10
CA ILE A 176 0.77 -16.13 -15.92
C ILE A 176 1.92 -16.35 -16.91
N ASP A 177 2.49 -15.28 -17.45
CA ASP A 177 3.61 -15.34 -18.40
C ASP A 177 4.94 -15.74 -17.73
N LEU A 178 5.13 -15.42 -16.44
CA LEU A 178 6.25 -15.94 -15.65
C LEU A 178 6.07 -17.45 -15.42
N VAL A 179 4.94 -17.88 -14.84
CA VAL A 179 4.73 -19.30 -14.50
C VAL A 179 4.73 -20.18 -15.75
N SER A 180 4.18 -19.69 -16.87
CA SER A 180 4.21 -20.41 -18.16
C SER A 180 5.62 -20.64 -18.69
N ARG A 181 6.53 -19.66 -18.58
CA ARG A 181 7.95 -19.86 -18.95
C ARG A 181 8.65 -20.87 -18.04
N CYS A 182 8.38 -20.84 -16.74
CA CYS A 182 8.97 -21.78 -15.78
C CYS A 182 8.48 -23.23 -16.02
N LYS A 183 7.22 -23.42 -16.44
CA LYS A 183 6.70 -24.72 -16.94
C LYS A 183 7.46 -25.18 -18.19
N ILE A 184 7.64 -24.31 -19.18
CA ILE A 184 8.35 -24.64 -20.42
C ILE A 184 9.81 -25.02 -20.13
N ALA A 185 10.53 -24.23 -19.32
CA ALA A 185 11.90 -24.55 -18.90
C ALA A 185 11.99 -25.89 -18.14
N SER A 186 11.01 -26.18 -17.28
CA SER A 186 10.91 -27.47 -16.59
C SER A 186 10.70 -28.64 -17.55
N LEU A 187 9.89 -28.48 -18.60
CA LEU A 187 9.67 -29.50 -19.63
C LEU A 187 10.92 -29.72 -20.49
N VAL A 188 11.57 -28.64 -20.95
CA VAL A 188 12.81 -28.71 -21.75
C VAL A 188 13.93 -29.42 -20.97
N SER A 189 14.11 -29.08 -19.69
CA SER A 189 15.10 -29.76 -18.83
C SER A 189 14.77 -31.24 -18.54
N MET A 190 13.53 -31.68 -18.78
CA MET A 190 13.18 -33.09 -18.75
C MET A 190 13.47 -33.79 -20.08
N THR A 191 13.17 -33.18 -21.22
CA THR A 191 13.50 -33.76 -22.54
C THR A 191 15.01 -33.86 -22.77
N GLU A 192 15.78 -32.83 -22.41
CA GLU A 192 17.25 -32.85 -22.48
C GLU A 192 17.87 -33.98 -21.62
N LYS A 193 17.19 -34.39 -20.55
CA LYS A 193 17.65 -35.51 -19.69
C LYS A 193 17.27 -36.88 -20.21
N THR A 194 16.18 -37.01 -20.97
CA THR A 194 15.86 -38.25 -21.68
C THR A 194 16.73 -38.46 -22.93
N GLU A 195 17.21 -37.40 -23.58
CA GLU A 195 18.11 -37.52 -24.75
C GLU A 195 19.58 -37.82 -24.37
N ASN A 196 19.96 -37.67 -23.09
CA ASN A 196 21.29 -37.98 -22.58
C ASN A 196 21.33 -39.26 -21.70
N ALA A 197 20.29 -40.10 -21.79
CA ALA A 197 20.22 -41.40 -21.13
C ALA A 197 20.23 -42.51 -22.19
N GLU A 198 21.39 -43.14 -22.40
CA GLU A 198 21.45 -44.38 -23.19
C GLU A 198 20.76 -45.54 -22.47
N ASP A 199 20.39 -46.56 -23.25
CA ASP A 199 19.47 -47.64 -22.91
C ASP A 199 19.80 -48.38 -21.60
N ASP A 200 18.86 -48.33 -20.65
CA ASP A 200 18.75 -49.34 -19.58
C ASP A 200 17.26 -49.60 -19.27
N GLY A 201 16.78 -50.78 -19.66
CA GLY A 201 15.37 -51.05 -19.88
C GLY A 201 14.54 -51.28 -18.62
N LEU A 202 14.02 -50.21 -18.01
CA LEU A 202 13.00 -50.31 -16.96
C LEU A 202 11.80 -49.40 -17.23
N SER A 203 10.58 -49.96 -17.19
CA SER A 203 9.36 -49.23 -17.52
C SER A 203 9.16 -48.03 -16.58
N ALA A 204 9.18 -46.82 -17.15
CA ALA A 204 8.98 -45.59 -16.42
C ALA A 204 7.57 -45.54 -15.79
N ASN A 205 7.47 -45.97 -14.52
CA ASN A 205 6.31 -45.72 -13.68
C ASN A 205 6.16 -44.21 -13.53
N VAL A 206 5.29 -43.60 -14.35
CA VAL A 206 4.91 -42.19 -14.25
C VAL A 206 4.24 -41.99 -12.91
N SER A 207 5.03 -41.64 -11.89
CA SER A 207 4.55 -41.47 -10.53
C SER A 207 3.47 -40.40 -10.54
N HIS A 208 2.25 -40.78 -10.17
CA HIS A 208 1.14 -39.83 -10.02
C HIS A 208 1.49 -38.81 -8.94
N HIS A 209 2.12 -37.70 -9.33
CA HIS A 209 2.48 -36.62 -8.43
C HIS A 209 1.20 -36.12 -7.77
N LYS A 210 1.08 -36.42 -6.48
CA LYS A 210 -0.07 -36.10 -5.64
C LYS A 210 -0.12 -34.59 -5.47
N HIS A 211 -0.78 -33.90 -6.41
CA HIS A 211 -0.88 -32.43 -6.46
C HIS A 211 -1.11 -31.86 -5.05
N ALA A 212 -0.17 -31.02 -4.61
CA ALA A 212 -0.24 -30.41 -3.30
C ALA A 212 -1.56 -29.66 -3.12
N LYS A 213 -2.27 -29.98 -2.03
CA LYS A 213 -3.50 -29.29 -1.64
C LYS A 213 -3.12 -28.08 -0.81
N ILE A 214 -3.62 -26.91 -1.17
CA ILE A 214 -3.31 -25.67 -0.46
C ILE A 214 -4.61 -24.93 -0.17
N THR A 215 -4.85 -24.58 1.10
CA THR A 215 -5.97 -23.72 1.46
C THR A 215 -5.52 -22.28 1.53
N VAL A 216 -6.18 -21.38 0.79
CA VAL A 216 -5.96 -19.93 0.85
C VAL A 216 -7.13 -19.30 1.61
N VAL A 217 -6.85 -18.64 2.72
CA VAL A 217 -7.86 -18.05 3.61
C VAL A 217 -7.92 -16.54 3.38
N GLY A 218 -9.01 -16.08 2.75
CA GLY A 218 -9.27 -14.68 2.41
C GLY A 218 -9.02 -14.36 0.94
N SER A 219 -9.97 -13.67 0.32
CA SER A 219 -9.98 -13.24 -1.08
C SER A 219 -9.51 -11.78 -1.26
N GLY A 220 -8.74 -11.25 -0.31
CA GLY A 220 -8.04 -9.97 -0.47
C GLY A 220 -6.94 -10.03 -1.54
N PRO A 221 -6.32 -8.90 -1.92
CA PRO A 221 -5.31 -8.87 -2.98
C PRO A 221 -4.13 -9.84 -2.77
N ALA A 222 -3.74 -10.06 -1.51
CA ALA A 222 -2.72 -11.05 -1.15
C ALA A 222 -3.16 -12.50 -1.45
N GLY A 223 -4.35 -12.89 -0.97
CA GLY A 223 -4.89 -14.23 -1.19
C GLY A 223 -5.19 -14.52 -2.66
N LEU A 224 -5.73 -13.54 -3.40
CA LEU A 224 -6.00 -13.68 -4.84
C LEU A 224 -4.71 -13.86 -5.66
N PHE A 225 -3.64 -13.11 -5.38
CA PHE A 225 -2.37 -13.28 -6.09
C PHE A 225 -1.64 -14.56 -5.67
N ALA A 226 -1.69 -14.96 -4.40
CA ALA A 226 -1.17 -16.25 -3.96
C ALA A 226 -1.92 -17.42 -4.63
N ALA A 227 -3.26 -17.40 -4.64
CA ALA A 227 -4.08 -18.40 -5.31
C ALA A 227 -3.81 -18.46 -6.82
N LEU A 228 -3.62 -17.32 -7.49
CA LEU A 228 -3.26 -17.27 -8.90
C LEU A 228 -1.92 -17.97 -9.17
N VAL A 229 -0.86 -17.62 -8.43
CA VAL A 229 0.46 -18.26 -8.61
C VAL A 229 0.36 -19.76 -8.38
N LEU A 230 -0.25 -20.19 -7.27
CA LEU A 230 -0.28 -21.60 -6.87
C LEU A 230 -1.13 -22.45 -7.83
N ALA A 231 -2.27 -21.93 -8.30
CA ALA A 231 -3.11 -22.60 -9.27
C ALA A 231 -2.44 -22.65 -10.66
N GLU A 232 -1.81 -21.55 -11.10
CA GLU A 232 -0.99 -21.56 -12.31
C GLU A 232 0.17 -22.57 -12.18
N SER A 233 0.80 -22.70 -11.00
CA SER A 233 1.82 -23.73 -10.73
C SER A 233 1.27 -25.15 -10.59
N GLY A 234 -0.05 -25.39 -10.72
CA GLY A 234 -0.64 -26.73 -10.72
C GLY A 234 -0.98 -27.30 -9.33
N ALA A 235 -0.99 -26.47 -8.28
CA ALA A 235 -1.51 -26.85 -6.97
C ALA A 235 -3.04 -27.01 -6.98
N LYS A 236 -3.58 -27.87 -6.12
CA LYS A 236 -5.03 -27.97 -5.88
C LYS A 236 -5.43 -26.97 -4.81
N VAL A 237 -5.78 -25.75 -5.24
CA VAL A 237 -6.12 -24.64 -4.35
C VAL A 237 -7.60 -24.67 -3.96
N ILE A 238 -7.88 -24.57 -2.66
CA ILE A 238 -9.20 -24.23 -2.12
C ILE A 238 -9.09 -22.81 -1.53
N LEU A 239 -9.86 -21.85 -2.03
CA LEU A 239 -9.90 -20.50 -1.50
C LEU A 239 -11.16 -20.34 -0.65
N VAL A 240 -11.01 -20.10 0.65
CA VAL A 240 -12.13 -19.85 1.58
C VAL A 240 -12.22 -18.37 1.92
N GLU A 241 -13.41 -17.79 1.78
CA GLU A 241 -13.69 -16.38 2.06
C GLU A 241 -14.93 -16.28 2.95
N ARG A 242 -14.80 -15.59 4.10
CA ARG A 242 -15.89 -15.44 5.08
C ARG A 242 -17.08 -14.66 4.53
N GLY A 243 -16.82 -13.69 3.66
CA GLY A 243 -17.86 -12.88 3.03
C GLY A 243 -18.31 -13.38 1.65
N GLN A 244 -19.13 -12.57 1.01
CA GLN A 244 -19.86 -12.94 -0.20
C GLN A 244 -19.11 -12.58 -1.50
N PRO A 245 -19.46 -13.18 -2.66
CA PRO A 245 -19.01 -12.71 -3.96
C PRO A 245 -19.48 -11.27 -4.20
N VAL A 246 -18.78 -10.52 -5.05
CA VAL A 246 -18.88 -9.07 -5.15
C VAL A 246 -20.30 -8.58 -5.51
N GLU A 247 -21.06 -9.36 -6.29
CA GLU A 247 -22.46 -9.07 -6.60
C GLU A 247 -23.40 -9.23 -5.39
N SER A 248 -23.14 -10.19 -4.50
CA SER A 248 -23.90 -10.38 -3.26
C SER A 248 -23.45 -9.39 -2.19
N ARG A 249 -22.14 -9.24 -1.99
CA ARG A 249 -21.52 -8.26 -1.09
C ARG A 249 -21.95 -6.83 -1.42
N GLY A 250 -22.13 -6.50 -2.70
CA GLY A 250 -22.69 -5.22 -3.14
C GLY A 250 -24.15 -5.01 -2.75
N ARG A 251 -24.96 -6.09 -2.67
CA ARG A 251 -26.33 -6.04 -2.12
C ARG A 251 -26.33 -5.89 -0.60
N ASP A 252 -25.43 -6.56 0.11
CA ASP A 252 -25.27 -6.41 1.56
C ASP A 252 -24.84 -4.99 1.94
N ILE A 253 -23.84 -4.44 1.24
CA ILE A 253 -23.42 -3.04 1.37
C ILE A 253 -24.57 -2.08 0.98
N GLY A 254 -25.40 -2.44 -0.01
CA GLY A 254 -26.63 -1.70 -0.33
C GLY A 254 -27.64 -1.69 0.82
N GLN A 255 -27.85 -2.82 1.50
CA GLN A 255 -28.72 -2.92 2.67
C GLN A 255 -28.16 -2.13 3.86
N LEU A 256 -26.85 -2.17 4.09
CA LEU A 256 -26.17 -1.33 5.09
C LEU A 256 -26.41 0.16 4.78
N MET A 257 -26.11 0.61 3.57
CA MET A 257 -26.12 2.04 3.20
C MET A 257 -27.53 2.65 3.04
N VAL A 258 -28.59 1.84 3.05
CA VAL A 258 -29.99 2.29 2.90
C VAL A 258 -30.87 1.93 4.10
N ARG A 259 -30.59 0.82 4.80
CA ARG A 259 -31.42 0.27 5.89
C ARG A 259 -30.66 0.09 7.21
N ARG A 260 -29.40 0.54 7.30
CA ARG A 260 -28.48 0.36 8.45
C ARG A 260 -28.17 -1.11 8.81
N VAL A 261 -28.55 -2.08 7.97
CA VAL A 261 -28.33 -3.51 8.22
C VAL A 261 -26.88 -3.90 7.93
N LEU A 262 -26.05 -3.95 8.97
CA LEU A 262 -24.68 -4.47 8.88
C LEU A 262 -24.70 -6.02 8.94
N ARG A 263 -24.10 -6.67 7.93
CA ARG A 263 -23.77 -8.10 7.99
C ARG A 263 -22.34 -8.26 8.54
N PRO A 264 -22.13 -8.94 9.69
CA PRO A 264 -20.80 -9.05 10.31
C PRO A 264 -19.73 -9.67 9.40
N ASP A 265 -20.11 -10.64 8.56
CA ASP A 265 -19.18 -11.32 7.64
C ASP A 265 -19.21 -10.81 6.18
N SER A 266 -20.10 -9.88 5.80
CA SER A 266 -20.18 -9.34 4.42
C SER A 266 -20.40 -7.81 4.43
N ASN A 267 -19.32 -7.05 4.26
CA ASN A 267 -19.29 -5.61 4.47
C ASN A 267 -18.08 -4.98 3.75
N PHE A 268 -17.77 -3.71 4.04
CA PHE A 268 -16.62 -3.01 3.43
C PHE A 268 -15.25 -3.68 3.72
N CYS A 269 -15.13 -4.52 4.76
CA CYS A 269 -13.90 -5.25 5.07
C CYS A 269 -13.84 -6.66 4.46
N TYR A 270 -14.93 -7.43 4.50
CA TYR A 270 -14.93 -8.88 4.21
C TYR A 270 -15.75 -9.29 2.97
N GLY A 271 -15.33 -10.36 2.28
CA GLY A 271 -15.87 -10.83 1.00
C GLY A 271 -15.00 -10.42 -0.21
N GLU A 272 -15.44 -10.73 -1.44
CA GLU A 272 -14.59 -10.74 -2.65
C GLU A 272 -13.75 -9.47 -2.85
N GLY A 273 -12.41 -9.63 -2.91
CA GLY A 273 -11.42 -8.54 -3.01
C GLY A 273 -11.05 -7.88 -1.68
N GLY A 274 -11.62 -8.32 -0.56
CA GLY A 274 -11.36 -7.81 0.79
C GLY A 274 -11.63 -6.31 0.94
N ALA A 275 -10.84 -5.63 1.78
CA ALA A 275 -10.95 -4.18 1.99
C ALA A 275 -10.57 -3.33 0.75
N GLY A 276 -9.99 -3.93 -0.30
CA GLY A 276 -9.61 -3.20 -1.51
C GLY A 276 -10.80 -2.76 -2.37
N THR A 277 -11.89 -3.52 -2.38
CA THR A 277 -12.95 -3.43 -3.42
C THR A 277 -13.73 -2.12 -3.40
N TRP A 278 -14.26 -1.70 -2.25
CA TRP A 278 -14.99 -0.42 -2.09
C TRP A 278 -14.03 0.70 -1.68
N SER A 279 -13.04 0.97 -2.52
CA SER A 279 -12.06 2.05 -2.34
C SER A 279 -11.88 2.87 -3.63
N ASP A 280 -11.12 3.96 -3.55
CA ASP A 280 -10.59 4.68 -4.72
C ASP A 280 -9.62 3.81 -5.56
N GLY A 281 -9.18 2.66 -5.07
CA GLY A 281 -8.36 1.71 -5.81
C GLY A 281 -6.97 2.26 -6.15
N LYS A 282 -6.36 3.04 -5.25
CA LYS A 282 -5.02 3.61 -5.43
C LYS A 282 -3.97 2.51 -5.54
N LEU A 283 -3.12 2.59 -6.56
CA LEU A 283 -2.02 1.63 -6.78
C LEU A 283 -0.64 2.24 -6.47
N THR A 284 -0.59 3.19 -5.53
CA THR A 284 0.67 3.76 -5.00
C THR A 284 1.26 2.86 -3.94
N THR A 285 2.55 2.51 -4.03
CA THR A 285 3.26 1.62 -3.09
C THR A 285 4.59 2.20 -2.63
N ARG A 286 5.05 1.81 -1.43
CA ARG A 286 6.40 2.14 -0.90
C ARG A 286 7.49 1.18 -1.38
N ILE A 287 7.14 0.03 -1.96
CA ILE A 287 8.07 -0.98 -2.51
C ILE A 287 8.85 -0.42 -3.73
N GLY A 288 8.36 0.67 -4.32
CA GLY A 288 8.91 1.27 -5.54
C GLY A 288 8.09 0.84 -6.76
N ARG A 289 7.45 1.79 -7.43
CA ARG A 289 6.55 1.54 -8.58
C ARG A 289 7.22 0.74 -9.69
N ASN A 290 8.50 0.99 -9.92
CA ASN A 290 9.25 0.44 -11.05
C ASN A 290 9.92 -0.91 -10.72
N SER A 291 9.68 -1.47 -9.52
CA SER A 291 10.09 -2.84 -9.21
C SER A 291 9.21 -3.85 -9.94
N ASP A 292 9.77 -4.99 -10.30
CA ASP A 292 9.20 -5.83 -11.38
C ASP A 292 8.00 -6.64 -10.91
N THR A 293 8.02 -7.08 -9.65
CA THR A 293 6.82 -7.57 -8.95
C THR A 293 5.65 -6.57 -8.98
N VAL A 294 5.90 -5.25 -8.93
CA VAL A 294 4.86 -4.22 -9.04
C VAL A 294 4.41 -4.04 -10.50
N LYS A 295 5.33 -4.07 -11.47
CA LYS A 295 5.00 -4.11 -12.91
C LYS A 295 4.09 -5.30 -13.23
N MET A 296 4.46 -6.51 -12.78
CA MET A 296 3.70 -7.76 -12.97
C MET A 296 2.31 -7.68 -12.35
N VAL A 297 2.17 -7.10 -11.15
CA VAL A 297 0.86 -6.89 -10.51
C VAL A 297 -0.02 -5.96 -11.36
N PHE A 298 0.53 -4.88 -11.94
CA PHE A 298 -0.24 -4.02 -12.84
C PHE A 298 -0.59 -4.69 -14.16
N ALA A 299 0.33 -5.43 -14.78
CA ALA A 299 0.08 -6.18 -16.00
C ALA A 299 -1.04 -7.22 -15.80
N SER A 300 -1.00 -7.96 -14.68
CA SER A 300 -2.05 -8.90 -14.27
C SER A 300 -3.41 -8.20 -14.09
N LEU A 301 -3.44 -7.04 -13.42
CA LEU A 301 -4.66 -6.26 -13.25
C LEU A 301 -5.23 -5.78 -14.61
N VAL A 302 -4.37 -5.41 -15.58
CA VAL A 302 -4.79 -5.05 -16.94
C VAL A 302 -5.34 -6.27 -17.71
N LYS A 303 -4.73 -7.44 -17.58
CA LYS A 303 -5.23 -8.73 -18.14
C LYS A 303 -6.63 -9.06 -17.61
N PHE A 304 -6.87 -8.84 -16.31
CA PHE A 304 -8.19 -8.93 -15.69
C PHE A 304 -9.08 -7.69 -15.92
N GLY A 305 -8.71 -6.75 -16.80
CA GLY A 305 -9.59 -5.68 -17.30
C GLY A 305 -9.45 -4.31 -16.62
N ALA A 306 -8.37 -4.04 -15.89
CA ALA A 306 -8.01 -2.68 -15.50
C ALA A 306 -7.62 -1.83 -16.73
N PRO A 307 -7.82 -0.50 -16.71
CA PRO A 307 -7.39 0.36 -17.82
C PRO A 307 -5.87 0.26 -18.05
N PRO A 308 -5.38 0.06 -19.30
CA PRO A 308 -3.94 0.03 -19.58
C PRO A 308 -3.16 1.25 -19.10
N THR A 309 -3.83 2.39 -18.91
CA THR A 309 -3.26 3.64 -18.38
C THR A 309 -2.63 3.46 -17.00
N ILE A 310 -3.04 2.49 -16.17
CA ILE A 310 -2.42 2.28 -14.84
C ILE A 310 -0.93 1.94 -14.92
N LEU A 311 -0.47 1.43 -16.06
CA LEU A 311 0.94 1.16 -16.38
C LEU A 311 1.72 2.47 -16.64
N LEU A 312 1.04 3.51 -17.12
CA LEU A 312 1.62 4.82 -17.45
C LEU A 312 1.45 5.84 -16.30
N ASP A 313 0.43 5.68 -15.46
CA ASP A 313 0.00 6.72 -14.53
C ASP A 313 1.02 7.12 -13.47
N GLY A 314 1.10 8.43 -13.24
CA GLY A 314 1.89 9.06 -12.18
C GLY A 314 1.49 8.55 -10.79
N LYS A 315 0.18 8.57 -10.54
CA LYS A 315 -0.52 8.18 -9.31
C LYS A 315 -1.74 7.31 -9.68
N PRO A 316 -1.54 6.06 -10.13
CA PRO A 316 -2.62 5.20 -10.64
C PRO A 316 -3.75 5.02 -9.62
N HIS A 317 -4.97 4.98 -10.12
CA HIS A 317 -6.14 4.54 -9.35
C HIS A 317 -7.17 3.88 -10.26
N ILE A 318 -7.95 2.94 -9.71
CA ILE A 318 -8.94 2.17 -10.46
C ILE A 318 -10.38 2.67 -10.21
N GLY A 319 -10.71 3.01 -8.95
CA GLY A 319 -12.08 3.29 -8.51
C GLY A 319 -12.95 2.03 -8.31
N THR A 320 -13.85 2.08 -7.33
CA THR A 320 -14.72 0.96 -6.93
C THR A 320 -15.50 0.33 -8.10
N ASP A 321 -16.03 1.17 -9.00
CA ASP A 321 -16.83 0.78 -10.16
C ASP A 321 -16.07 -0.15 -11.14
N LYS A 322 -14.75 0.01 -11.28
CA LYS A 322 -13.92 -0.85 -12.14
C LYS A 322 -13.38 -2.06 -11.39
N LEU A 323 -13.08 -1.94 -10.09
CA LEU A 323 -12.60 -3.04 -9.24
C LEU A 323 -13.58 -4.23 -9.24
N ILE A 324 -14.88 -3.96 -9.19
CA ILE A 324 -15.93 -4.99 -9.24
C ILE A 324 -15.83 -5.87 -10.50
N HIS A 325 -15.53 -5.28 -11.66
CA HIS A 325 -15.37 -6.04 -12.92
C HIS A 325 -14.08 -6.88 -12.95
N ILE A 326 -12.98 -6.32 -12.44
CA ILE A 326 -11.67 -6.96 -12.39
C ILE A 326 -11.70 -8.20 -11.50
N LEU A 327 -12.34 -8.10 -10.32
CA LEU A 327 -12.47 -9.23 -9.39
C LEU A 327 -13.23 -10.39 -10.02
N ARG A 328 -14.37 -10.12 -10.68
CA ARG A 328 -15.16 -11.16 -11.38
C ARG A 328 -14.35 -11.86 -12.47
N LYS A 329 -13.56 -11.10 -13.25
CA LYS A 329 -12.65 -11.69 -14.25
C LYS A 329 -11.56 -12.55 -13.62
N MET A 330 -10.95 -12.09 -12.52
CA MET A 330 -9.90 -12.84 -11.81
C MET A 330 -10.47 -14.11 -11.17
N ARG A 331 -11.68 -14.04 -10.59
CA ARG A 331 -12.42 -15.19 -10.08
C ARG A 331 -12.71 -16.21 -11.18
N ASN A 332 -13.30 -15.81 -12.29
CA ASN A 332 -13.57 -16.71 -13.41
C ASN A 332 -12.29 -17.39 -13.94
N HIS A 333 -11.14 -16.69 -13.94
CA HIS A 333 -9.85 -17.28 -14.29
C HIS A 333 -9.42 -18.35 -13.28
N LEU A 334 -9.46 -18.04 -11.98
CA LEU A 334 -9.15 -19.01 -10.90
C LEU A 334 -10.08 -20.23 -10.96
N GLU A 335 -11.39 -20.03 -11.15
CA GLU A 335 -12.37 -21.11 -11.35
C GLU A 335 -12.00 -21.97 -12.58
N SER A 336 -11.54 -21.37 -13.68
CA SER A 336 -11.08 -22.10 -14.89
C SER A 336 -9.77 -22.87 -14.71
N LEU A 337 -8.91 -22.46 -13.75
CA LEU A 337 -7.73 -23.23 -13.31
C LEU A 337 -8.10 -24.37 -12.34
N GLY A 338 -9.39 -24.52 -11.99
CA GLY A 338 -9.87 -25.54 -11.04
C GLY A 338 -9.77 -25.15 -9.57
N VAL A 339 -9.58 -23.87 -9.24
CA VAL A 339 -9.59 -23.37 -7.85
C VAL A 339 -11.01 -23.49 -7.28
N GLN A 340 -11.16 -24.18 -6.15
CA GLN A 340 -12.44 -24.24 -5.45
C GLN A 340 -12.62 -23.00 -4.57
N ILE A 341 -13.37 -22.01 -5.05
CA ILE A 341 -13.66 -20.78 -4.30
C ILE A 341 -14.94 -20.97 -3.47
N ARG A 342 -14.83 -20.89 -2.15
CA ARG A 342 -15.91 -21.03 -1.17
C ARG A 342 -16.16 -19.70 -0.48
N PHE A 343 -17.12 -18.94 -1.01
CA PHE A 343 -17.64 -17.73 -0.34
C PHE A 343 -18.57 -18.10 0.82
N GLY A 344 -18.83 -17.15 1.71
CA GLY A 344 -19.62 -17.36 2.91
C GLY A 344 -19.05 -18.47 3.79
N THR A 345 -17.72 -18.67 3.79
CA THR A 345 -17.03 -19.78 4.44
C THR A 345 -15.87 -19.22 5.26
N LYS A 346 -16.12 -19.10 6.57
CA LYS A 346 -15.23 -18.47 7.55
C LYS A 346 -14.31 -19.50 8.18
N MET A 347 -13.00 -19.23 8.21
CA MET A 347 -12.08 -19.98 9.07
C MET A 347 -12.38 -19.71 10.55
N VAL A 348 -12.45 -20.77 11.36
CA VAL A 348 -12.72 -20.70 12.81
C VAL A 348 -11.64 -21.35 13.68
N GLY A 349 -10.67 -22.04 13.07
CA GLY A 349 -9.48 -22.58 13.74
C GLY A 349 -8.50 -23.22 12.74
N LEU A 350 -7.28 -23.53 13.18
CA LEU A 350 -6.34 -24.35 12.41
C LEU A 350 -6.55 -25.83 12.70
N LEU A 351 -6.09 -26.68 11.78
CA LEU A 351 -5.90 -28.11 12.03
C LEU A 351 -4.39 -28.34 12.09
N VAL A 352 -3.87 -28.67 13.27
CA VAL A 352 -2.44 -28.91 13.50
C VAL A 352 -2.23 -30.39 13.84
N LYS A 353 -1.21 -31.02 13.25
CA LYS A 353 -0.85 -32.42 13.51
C LYS A 353 0.65 -32.52 13.78
N GLY A 354 1.02 -32.97 14.97
CA GLY A 354 2.38 -32.75 15.47
C GLY A 354 2.62 -31.26 15.62
N ASN A 355 3.67 -30.72 14.99
CA ASN A 355 3.92 -29.27 14.88
C ASN A 355 3.84 -28.75 13.43
N ARG A 356 2.92 -29.27 12.61
CA ARG A 356 2.65 -28.73 11.26
C ARG A 356 1.15 -28.54 11.04
N VAL A 357 0.77 -27.48 10.34
CA VAL A 357 -0.60 -27.31 9.82
C VAL A 357 -0.93 -28.42 8.81
N ALA A 358 -2.09 -29.04 9.00
CA ALA A 358 -2.69 -30.06 8.14
C ALA A 358 -4.02 -29.62 7.51
N GLY A 359 -4.44 -28.37 7.75
CA GLY A 359 -5.67 -27.80 7.21
C GLY A 359 -6.25 -26.65 8.05
N VAL A 360 -7.50 -26.31 7.76
CA VAL A 360 -8.29 -25.33 8.54
C VAL A 360 -9.66 -25.91 8.90
N LYS A 361 -10.16 -25.55 10.09
CA LYS A 361 -11.55 -25.74 10.46
C LYS A 361 -12.34 -24.53 9.97
N VAL A 362 -13.36 -24.75 9.17
CA VAL A 362 -14.22 -23.69 8.60
C VAL A 362 -15.66 -23.85 9.02
N LYS A 363 -16.39 -22.75 9.00
CA LYS A 363 -17.82 -22.67 9.25
C LYS A 363 -18.46 -21.83 8.16
N LYS A 364 -19.51 -22.34 7.53
CA LYS A 364 -20.27 -21.60 6.53
C LYS A 364 -21.20 -20.58 7.19
N THR A 365 -21.59 -19.54 6.46
CA THR A 365 -22.65 -18.62 6.86
C THR A 365 -23.96 -19.39 7.04
N ASP A 366 -24.70 -19.07 8.10
CA ASP A 366 -25.99 -19.66 8.51
C ASP A 366 -26.00 -21.15 8.92
N ASP A 367 -24.97 -21.94 8.59
CA ASP A 367 -24.81 -23.32 9.10
C ASP A 367 -24.47 -23.35 10.62
N LEU A 368 -24.81 -24.43 11.32
CA LEU A 368 -24.40 -24.64 12.72
C LEU A 368 -23.03 -25.32 12.85
N ASP A 369 -22.79 -26.35 12.04
CA ASP A 369 -21.60 -27.19 12.12
C ASP A 369 -20.32 -26.56 11.54
N CYS A 370 -19.20 -27.28 11.68
CA CYS A 370 -17.89 -26.91 11.13
C CYS A 370 -17.34 -28.04 10.25
N GLU A 371 -16.74 -27.69 9.11
CA GLU A 371 -16.08 -28.60 8.18
C GLU A 371 -14.55 -28.53 8.36
N ASP A 372 -13.85 -29.67 8.21
CA ASP A 372 -12.40 -29.74 8.24
C ASP A 372 -11.81 -29.85 6.83
N VAL A 373 -11.15 -28.77 6.38
CA VAL A 373 -10.55 -28.66 5.05
C VAL A 373 -9.06 -29.03 5.15
N ILE A 374 -8.75 -30.27 4.76
CA ILE A 374 -7.39 -30.84 4.85
C ILE A 374 -6.50 -30.40 3.68
N SER A 375 -5.34 -29.81 3.99
CA SER A 375 -4.36 -29.30 3.03
C SER A 375 -2.91 -29.43 3.53
N ASP A 376 -1.96 -29.58 2.61
CA ASP A 376 -0.52 -29.79 2.88
C ASP A 376 0.20 -28.47 3.29
N ALA A 377 -0.44 -27.34 2.99
CA ALA A 377 -0.10 -25.98 3.43
C ALA A 377 -1.37 -25.10 3.56
N VAL A 378 -1.28 -24.01 4.31
CA VAL A 378 -2.33 -22.99 4.49
C VAL A 378 -1.75 -21.59 4.33
N VAL A 379 -2.27 -20.82 3.38
CA VAL A 379 -1.93 -19.41 3.16
C VAL A 379 -2.95 -18.52 3.86
N LEU A 380 -2.52 -17.73 4.84
CA LEU A 380 -3.40 -16.93 5.70
C LEU A 380 -3.38 -15.46 5.27
N ALA A 381 -4.37 -15.05 4.48
CA ALA A 381 -4.47 -13.74 3.82
C ALA A 381 -5.65 -12.88 4.34
N VAL A 382 -6.05 -13.09 5.59
CA VAL A 382 -7.34 -12.66 6.18
C VAL A 382 -7.56 -11.13 6.30
N GLY A 383 -6.52 -10.33 6.14
CA GLY A 383 -6.58 -8.87 6.29
C GLY A 383 -6.71 -8.39 7.74
N HIS A 384 -6.30 -7.16 8.02
CA HIS A 384 -6.12 -6.65 9.39
C HIS A 384 -7.42 -6.40 10.18
N SER A 385 -8.58 -6.55 9.55
CA SER A 385 -9.88 -6.46 10.23
C SER A 385 -10.37 -7.80 10.77
N ALA A 386 -9.75 -8.94 10.44
CA ALA A 386 -10.14 -10.26 10.92
C ALA A 386 -9.64 -10.53 12.35
N ARG A 387 -10.04 -9.67 13.30
CA ARG A 387 -9.58 -9.67 14.71
C ARG A 387 -9.78 -11.00 15.40
N ASP A 388 -10.89 -11.67 15.08
CA ASP A 388 -11.25 -13.01 15.58
C ASP A 388 -10.21 -14.07 15.24
N ILE A 389 -9.53 -13.96 14.10
CA ILE A 389 -8.45 -14.88 13.72
C ILE A 389 -7.24 -14.71 14.65
N TYR A 390 -6.89 -13.51 15.10
CA TYR A 390 -5.72 -13.31 15.97
C TYR A 390 -5.83 -14.05 17.32
N TYR A 391 -7.03 -14.07 17.92
CA TYR A 391 -7.29 -14.90 19.10
C TYR A 391 -7.13 -16.40 18.79
N LYS A 392 -7.62 -16.85 17.61
CA LYS A 392 -7.45 -18.24 17.14
C LYS A 392 -6.01 -18.63 16.78
N LEU A 393 -5.12 -17.68 16.52
CA LEU A 393 -3.69 -17.97 16.36
C LEU A 393 -3.01 -18.19 17.72
N LEU A 394 -3.37 -17.42 18.75
CA LEU A 394 -2.87 -17.62 20.12
C LEU A 394 -3.37 -18.94 20.74
N GLU A 395 -4.58 -19.40 20.40
CA GLU A 395 -5.08 -20.75 20.77
C GLU A 395 -4.27 -21.91 20.15
N HIS A 396 -3.30 -21.62 19.27
CA HIS A 396 -2.40 -22.59 18.63
C HIS A 396 -0.92 -22.21 18.81
N ASP A 397 -0.57 -21.47 19.87
CA ASP A 397 0.80 -21.06 20.24
C ASP A 397 1.57 -20.29 19.15
N ILE A 398 0.87 -19.67 18.19
CA ILE A 398 1.49 -18.91 17.10
C ILE A 398 1.96 -17.55 17.60
N HIS A 399 3.23 -17.24 17.39
CA HIS A 399 3.84 -16.01 17.88
C HIS A 399 3.31 -14.78 17.15
N LEU A 400 2.70 -13.86 17.92
CA LEU A 400 2.22 -12.57 17.47
C LEU A 400 3.06 -11.45 18.09
N SER A 401 3.85 -10.77 17.27
CA SER A 401 4.58 -9.56 17.69
C SER A 401 3.67 -8.32 17.62
N PRO A 402 3.63 -7.44 18.63
CA PRO A 402 3.02 -6.11 18.52
C PRO A 402 3.63 -5.30 17.38
N LYS A 403 2.84 -4.45 16.71
CA LYS A 403 3.30 -3.66 15.56
C LYS A 403 2.71 -2.25 15.57
N ASP A 404 3.58 -1.23 15.44
CA ASP A 404 3.20 0.17 15.21
C ASP A 404 2.07 0.30 14.17
N PHE A 405 0.98 0.98 14.55
CA PHE A 405 -0.15 1.35 13.69
C PHE A 405 -0.59 2.78 14.00
N SER A 406 -1.47 3.35 13.17
CA SER A 406 -1.96 4.72 13.36
C SER A 406 -3.48 4.79 13.56
N VAL A 407 -3.95 5.78 14.31
CA VAL A 407 -5.37 6.08 14.53
C VAL A 407 -5.64 7.57 14.33
N GLY A 408 -6.91 7.96 14.13
CA GLY A 408 -7.31 9.36 14.10
C GLY A 408 -8.70 9.59 13.51
N PHE A 409 -8.85 10.73 12.84
CA PHE A 409 -10.13 11.25 12.30
C PHE A 409 -10.14 11.26 10.77
N ARG A 410 -11.31 11.20 10.13
CA ARG A 410 -11.49 11.68 8.75
C ARG A 410 -11.78 13.17 8.77
N VAL A 411 -10.92 13.99 8.15
CA VAL A 411 -11.30 15.35 7.76
C VAL A 411 -11.97 15.30 6.39
N GLU A 412 -13.04 16.08 6.22
CA GLU A 412 -13.71 16.28 4.94
C GLU A 412 -13.86 17.77 4.62
N HIS A 413 -13.64 18.11 3.34
CA HIS A 413 -13.71 19.45 2.77
C HIS A 413 -14.51 19.43 1.45
N PRO A 414 -15.10 20.56 1.01
CA PRO A 414 -15.55 20.69 -0.37
C PRO A 414 -14.39 20.45 -1.36
N GLN A 415 -14.56 19.55 -2.32
CA GLN A 415 -13.53 19.27 -3.33
C GLN A 415 -13.23 20.49 -4.20
N GLU A 416 -14.21 21.38 -4.39
CA GLU A 416 -14.04 22.63 -5.13
C GLU A 416 -13.07 23.58 -4.41
N LEU A 417 -13.15 23.68 -3.08
CA LEU A 417 -12.16 24.39 -2.24
C LEU A 417 -10.76 23.77 -2.39
N ILE A 418 -10.63 22.43 -2.34
CA ILE A 418 -9.33 21.76 -2.52
C ILE A 418 -8.77 21.97 -3.94
N ASN A 419 -9.64 22.02 -4.96
CA ASN A 419 -9.23 22.37 -6.34
C ASN A 419 -8.69 23.80 -6.41
N GLU A 420 -9.30 24.77 -5.73
CA GLU A 420 -8.83 26.16 -5.67
C GLU A 420 -7.50 26.27 -4.90
N ILE A 421 -7.38 25.62 -3.74
CA ILE A 421 -6.17 25.66 -2.90
C ILE A 421 -5.00 24.92 -3.57
N GLN A 422 -5.22 23.90 -4.40
CA GLN A 422 -4.13 23.30 -5.20
C GLN A 422 -3.88 24.08 -6.50
N TYR A 423 -4.91 24.38 -7.29
CA TYR A 423 -4.75 24.72 -8.71
C TYR A 423 -5.09 26.18 -9.08
N SER A 424 -5.64 26.99 -8.16
CA SER A 424 -5.95 28.42 -8.43
C SER A 424 -6.80 28.61 -9.69
N LYS A 425 -6.34 29.40 -10.68
CA LYS A 425 -7.06 29.65 -11.96
C LYS A 425 -7.45 28.39 -12.73
N TRP A 426 -6.75 27.27 -12.51
CA TRP A 426 -6.98 25.98 -13.20
C TRP A 426 -8.02 25.08 -12.49
N ALA A 427 -8.59 25.52 -11.36
CA ALA A 427 -9.58 24.73 -10.61
C ALA A 427 -10.86 24.46 -11.42
N SER A 428 -11.25 25.40 -12.29
CA SER A 428 -12.36 25.26 -13.24
C SER A 428 -12.14 24.11 -14.22
N ASP A 429 -10.90 23.91 -14.69
CA ASP A 429 -10.54 22.86 -15.65
C ASP A 429 -10.48 21.44 -15.06
N VAL A 430 -10.78 21.28 -13.77
CA VAL A 430 -11.02 19.96 -13.15
C VAL A 430 -12.39 19.38 -13.56
N ARG A 431 -13.40 20.24 -13.74
CA ARG A 431 -14.77 19.90 -14.21
C ARG A 431 -15.34 18.61 -13.56
N ARG A 432 -15.24 18.50 -12.23
CA ARG A 432 -15.60 17.32 -11.41
C ARG A 432 -15.08 15.98 -11.98
N GLY A 433 -13.85 15.99 -12.49
CA GLY A 433 -13.10 14.81 -12.94
C GLY A 433 -13.25 14.44 -14.42
N SER A 434 -14.15 15.09 -15.16
CA SER A 434 -14.21 15.00 -16.63
C SER A 434 -13.43 16.14 -17.33
N GLY A 435 -12.67 16.93 -16.57
CA GLY A 435 -11.88 18.04 -17.08
C GLY A 435 -10.45 17.65 -17.45
N LYS A 436 -9.73 18.61 -18.03
CA LYS A 436 -8.35 18.47 -18.47
C LYS A 436 -7.38 18.22 -17.32
N ILE A 437 -7.65 18.84 -16.18
CA ILE A 437 -6.85 18.81 -14.95
C ILE A 437 -7.37 17.69 -14.03
N PRO A 438 -6.51 16.90 -13.36
CA PRO A 438 -6.96 15.87 -12.42
C PRO A 438 -7.74 16.46 -11.24
N VAL A 439 -8.51 15.63 -10.55
CA VAL A 439 -9.20 16.06 -9.32
C VAL A 439 -8.19 16.23 -8.21
N ALA A 440 -8.24 17.37 -7.51
CA ALA A 440 -7.13 17.81 -6.67
C ALA A 440 -6.85 16.87 -5.50
N ASP A 441 -5.62 16.35 -5.47
CA ASP A 441 -5.10 15.51 -4.41
C ASP A 441 -4.16 16.30 -3.49
N TYR A 442 -4.10 15.91 -2.21
CA TYR A 442 -3.12 16.43 -1.27
C TYR A 442 -2.45 15.32 -0.47
N LYS A 443 -1.26 15.63 0.05
CA LYS A 443 -0.58 14.85 1.08
C LYS A 443 0.09 15.83 2.04
N VAL A 444 -0.34 15.82 3.30
CA VAL A 444 0.26 16.60 4.38
C VAL A 444 0.92 15.66 5.39
N ALA A 445 1.99 16.15 6.01
CA ALA A 445 2.67 15.48 7.12
C ALA A 445 3.38 16.53 7.98
N THR A 446 3.46 16.28 9.29
CA THR A 446 4.25 17.09 10.21
C THR A 446 4.77 16.19 11.32
N SER A 447 6.09 16.24 11.58
CA SER A 447 6.58 15.93 12.93
C SER A 447 6.02 16.98 13.88
N ILE A 448 5.75 16.57 15.12
CA ILE A 448 5.52 17.48 16.23
C ILE A 448 6.72 17.34 17.18
N ILE A 449 7.23 18.49 17.64
CA ILE A 449 8.37 18.57 18.55
C ILE A 449 7.83 19.10 19.88
N GLU A 450 7.99 18.33 20.93
CA GLU A 450 7.54 18.66 22.28
C GLU A 450 8.41 19.76 22.91
N GLY A 451 7.78 20.57 23.77
CA GLY A 451 8.41 21.75 24.35
C GLY A 451 9.28 21.44 25.58
N SER A 452 10.58 21.68 25.45
CA SER A 452 11.50 22.00 26.55
C SER A 452 11.48 21.09 27.79
N ARG A 453 12.08 19.90 27.67
CA ARG A 453 12.83 19.21 28.74
C ARG A 453 13.87 18.29 28.10
N GLU A 454 14.88 17.89 28.87
CA GLU A 454 16.00 17.04 28.40
C GLU A 454 15.59 15.57 28.26
N TYR A 455 14.59 15.30 27.42
CA TYR A 455 14.25 13.94 27.02
C TYR A 455 15.28 13.42 26.02
N SER A 456 15.74 12.18 26.23
CA SER A 456 16.83 11.60 25.44
C SER A 456 16.45 11.48 23.96
N ALA A 457 17.44 11.55 23.06
CA ALA A 457 17.28 11.47 21.60
C ALA A 457 16.82 10.10 21.05
N LYS A 458 16.11 9.31 21.88
CA LYS A 458 15.50 8.01 21.55
C LYS A 458 13.97 8.01 21.61
N GLU A 459 13.31 8.98 22.23
CA GLU A 459 11.84 9.08 22.10
C GLU A 459 11.48 9.52 20.68
N LYS A 460 10.62 8.72 20.01
CA LYS A 460 10.22 8.95 18.61
C LYS A 460 9.55 10.32 18.49
N GLN A 461 9.91 11.11 17.47
CA GLN A 461 9.07 12.24 17.06
C GLN A 461 7.69 11.73 16.64
N SER A 462 6.68 11.96 17.47
CA SER A 462 5.29 11.68 17.11
C SER A 462 4.87 12.60 15.96
N GLY A 463 4.21 12.02 14.95
CA GLY A 463 3.96 12.70 13.68
C GLY A 463 2.56 12.43 13.14
N CYS A 464 1.86 13.50 12.78
CA CYS A 464 0.57 13.43 12.14
C CYS A 464 0.72 13.48 10.62
N TYR A 465 -0.06 12.69 9.89
CA TYR A 465 -0.05 12.68 8.42
C TYR A 465 -1.41 12.35 7.83
N SER A 466 -1.65 12.80 6.60
CA SER A 466 -2.83 12.42 5.83
C SER A 466 -2.65 11.02 5.23
N PHE A 467 -3.54 10.10 5.56
CA PHE A 467 -3.64 8.74 5.06
C PHE A 467 -4.92 8.56 4.22
N CYS A 468 -4.86 7.66 3.21
CA CYS A 468 -5.97 7.29 2.34
C CYS A 468 -6.85 8.46 1.86
N MET A 469 -6.23 9.61 1.52
CA MET A 469 -6.93 10.80 1.02
C MET A 469 -7.64 10.48 -0.30
N CYS A 470 -8.93 10.74 -0.41
CA CYS A 470 -9.80 10.38 -1.53
C CYS A 470 -10.39 11.64 -2.18
N PRO A 471 -9.85 12.08 -3.35
CA PRO A 471 -10.42 13.20 -4.08
C PRO A 471 -11.76 12.81 -4.68
N GLY A 472 -12.73 13.74 -4.66
CA GLY A 472 -14.07 13.55 -5.20
C GLY A 472 -14.73 12.25 -4.74
N GLY A 473 -14.60 11.95 -3.45
CA GLY A 473 -14.96 10.71 -2.80
C GLY A 473 -16.14 10.82 -1.83
N GLN A 474 -16.25 9.82 -0.95
CA GLN A 474 -17.19 9.77 0.17
C GLN A 474 -16.59 8.96 1.34
N ILE A 475 -16.93 9.33 2.57
CA ILE A 475 -16.64 8.54 3.77
C ILE A 475 -17.59 7.34 3.82
N VAL A 476 -17.11 6.19 4.27
CA VAL A 476 -17.85 4.91 4.32
C VAL A 476 -17.65 4.18 5.65
N PRO A 477 -18.66 3.43 6.14
CA PRO A 477 -18.53 2.61 7.33
C PRO A 477 -17.62 1.40 7.06
N THR A 478 -16.64 1.18 7.92
CA THR A 478 -15.80 -0.04 7.96
C THR A 478 -15.99 -0.85 9.25
N SER A 479 -17.08 -0.57 9.97
CA SER A 479 -17.64 -1.42 11.01
C SER A 479 -17.84 -2.86 10.56
N THR A 480 -17.59 -3.77 11.49
CA THR A 480 -17.69 -5.25 11.32
C THR A 480 -18.51 -5.88 12.46
N ASN A 481 -18.89 -5.07 13.45
CA ASN A 481 -19.85 -5.34 14.52
C ASN A 481 -20.79 -4.11 14.61
N SER A 482 -22.03 -4.27 15.08
CA SER A 482 -22.97 -3.16 15.32
C SER A 482 -22.44 -2.17 16.37
N ASP A 483 -21.74 -2.69 17.37
CA ASP A 483 -21.33 -1.96 18.57
C ASP A 483 -19.95 -1.29 18.41
N GLU A 484 -19.33 -1.42 17.23
CA GLU A 484 -18.00 -0.88 16.91
C GLU A 484 -18.10 0.01 15.66
N LEU A 485 -17.97 1.33 15.83
CA LEU A 485 -17.96 2.29 14.74
C LEU A 485 -16.54 2.53 14.22
N CYS A 486 -16.28 2.14 12.97
CA CYS A 486 -15.07 2.52 12.23
C CYS A 486 -15.45 3.10 10.87
N ILE A 487 -14.63 4.03 10.34
CA ILE A 487 -14.80 4.62 9.01
C ILE A 487 -13.56 4.45 8.12
N ASN A 488 -13.75 4.65 6.82
CA ASN A 488 -12.70 4.89 5.83
C ASN A 488 -13.23 5.82 4.71
N GLY A 489 -12.50 5.99 3.60
CA GLY A 489 -12.95 6.79 2.46
C GLY A 489 -12.70 6.12 1.11
N MET A 490 -13.64 6.29 0.18
CA MET A 490 -13.58 5.74 -1.18
C MET A 490 -13.85 6.82 -2.25
N SER A 491 -13.47 6.53 -3.49
CA SER A 491 -13.90 7.30 -4.67
C SER A 491 -14.28 6.35 -5.81
N PHE A 492 -15.18 6.81 -6.68
CA PHE A 492 -15.40 6.19 -7.99
C PHE A 492 -14.30 6.62 -8.97
N SER A 493 -14.15 5.91 -10.08
CA SER A 493 -13.07 6.11 -11.06
C SER A 493 -13.03 7.52 -11.67
N LYS A 494 -14.17 8.22 -11.73
CA LYS A 494 -14.27 9.63 -12.15
C LYS A 494 -13.91 10.66 -11.07
N ARG A 495 -13.84 10.28 -9.78
CA ARG A 495 -13.63 11.20 -8.64
C ARG A 495 -14.53 12.45 -8.70
N SER A 496 -15.83 12.23 -8.93
CA SER A 496 -16.80 13.29 -9.27
C SER A 496 -17.72 13.75 -8.12
N SER A 497 -17.48 13.29 -6.88
CA SER A 497 -18.22 13.77 -5.71
C SER A 497 -17.92 15.24 -5.38
N LYS A 498 -18.78 15.86 -4.57
CA LYS A 498 -18.58 17.21 -4.03
C LYS A 498 -17.46 17.30 -2.99
N TRP A 499 -16.93 16.16 -2.53
CA TRP A 499 -16.15 16.06 -1.29
C TRP A 499 -14.74 15.53 -1.50
N ALA A 500 -13.78 16.14 -0.81
CA ALA A 500 -12.44 15.62 -0.60
C ALA A 500 -12.34 15.19 0.86
N ASN A 501 -11.83 13.98 1.16
CA ASN A 501 -11.59 13.59 2.55
C ASN A 501 -10.27 12.82 2.72
N SER A 502 -9.68 12.89 3.92
CA SER A 502 -8.52 12.09 4.31
C SER A 502 -8.57 11.70 5.76
N ALA A 503 -8.00 10.55 6.10
CA ALA A 503 -7.71 10.24 7.47
C ALA A 503 -6.52 11.11 7.92
N LEU A 504 -6.65 11.88 8.98
CA LEU A 504 -5.55 12.53 9.67
C LEU A 504 -5.21 11.65 10.86
N VAL A 505 -4.03 11.03 10.83
CA VAL A 505 -3.68 9.94 11.75
C VAL A 505 -2.29 10.12 12.35
N MET A 506 -2.11 9.62 13.56
CA MET A 506 -0.83 9.54 14.27
C MET A 506 -0.52 8.11 14.64
N THR A 507 0.77 7.74 14.70
CA THR A 507 1.20 6.45 15.25
C THR A 507 0.90 6.39 16.74
N VAL A 508 0.25 5.32 17.18
CA VAL A 508 -0.05 5.06 18.60
C VAL A 508 1.27 4.80 19.34
N SER A 509 1.50 5.45 20.47
CA SER A 509 2.70 5.23 21.28
C SER A 509 2.54 4.01 22.20
N SER A 510 3.64 3.50 22.76
CA SER A 510 3.55 2.48 23.81
C SER A 510 2.74 2.96 25.02
N LYS A 511 2.88 4.24 25.39
CA LYS A 511 2.20 4.87 26.53
C LYS A 511 0.67 4.86 26.37
N ASP A 512 0.17 4.96 25.15
CA ASP A 512 -1.27 4.85 24.84
C ASP A 512 -1.79 3.39 24.93
N LEU A 513 -0.90 2.41 24.89
CA LEU A 513 -1.21 0.97 24.95
C LEU A 513 -0.96 0.34 26.33
N ASP A 514 -0.20 0.97 27.23
CA ASP A 514 0.22 0.40 28.52
C ASP A 514 -0.97 -0.17 29.34
N LEU A 515 -2.11 0.52 29.33
CA LEU A 515 -3.36 0.10 30.01
C LEU A 515 -3.98 -1.19 29.44
N PHE A 516 -3.64 -1.56 28.20
CA PHE A 516 -4.15 -2.73 27.48
C PHE A 516 -3.14 -3.89 27.42
N VAL A 517 -1.86 -3.64 27.71
CA VAL A 517 -0.80 -4.66 27.65
C VAL A 517 -0.95 -5.71 28.74
N SER A 518 -1.40 -5.32 29.94
CA SER A 518 -1.58 -6.23 31.08
C SER A 518 -2.70 -7.26 30.86
N GLU A 519 -3.81 -6.88 30.24
CA GLU A 519 -4.96 -7.76 30.00
C GLU A 519 -4.86 -8.53 28.67
N HIS A 520 -4.26 -7.93 27.64
CA HIS A 520 -4.33 -8.47 26.27
C HIS A 520 -2.98 -8.82 25.64
N GLY A 521 -1.86 -8.53 26.30
CA GLY A 521 -0.51 -8.85 25.85
C GLY A 521 -0.25 -8.41 24.40
N PRO A 522 0.04 -9.35 23.46
CA PRO A 522 0.30 -9.00 22.07
C PRO A 522 -0.92 -8.40 21.34
N LEU A 523 -2.13 -8.56 21.86
CA LEU A 523 -3.37 -8.01 21.28
C LEU A 523 -3.77 -6.65 21.87
N ALA A 524 -2.93 -6.01 22.70
CA ALA A 524 -3.20 -4.68 23.27
C ALA A 524 -3.64 -3.65 22.22
N GLY A 525 -2.97 -3.59 21.06
CA GLY A 525 -3.35 -2.72 19.95
C GLY A 525 -4.68 -3.07 19.30
N VAL A 526 -5.12 -4.34 19.32
CA VAL A 526 -6.44 -4.76 18.85
C VAL A 526 -7.53 -4.27 19.82
N ALA A 527 -7.28 -4.38 21.12
CA ALA A 527 -8.19 -3.92 22.16
C ALA A 527 -8.34 -2.39 22.18
N PHE A 528 -7.23 -1.66 22.07
CA PHE A 528 -7.24 -0.19 21.93
C PHE A 528 -8.11 0.28 20.76
N GLN A 529 -7.98 -0.35 19.58
CA GLN A 529 -8.86 -0.06 18.44
C GLN A 529 -10.34 -0.34 18.76
N LYS A 530 -10.66 -1.46 19.44
CA LYS A 530 -12.05 -1.78 19.84
C LYS A 530 -12.61 -0.80 20.86
N SER A 531 -11.78 -0.28 21.77
CA SER A 531 -12.19 0.74 22.75
C SER A 531 -12.63 2.02 22.03
N LEU A 532 -11.77 2.56 21.17
CA LEU A 532 -12.07 3.76 20.37
C LEU A 532 -13.28 3.60 19.45
N GLU A 533 -13.44 2.44 18.82
CA GLU A 533 -14.59 2.15 17.94
C GLU A 533 -15.92 2.07 18.71
N ARG A 534 -15.91 1.54 19.94
CA ARG A 534 -17.08 1.53 20.83
C ARG A 534 -17.41 2.92 21.35
N GLU A 535 -16.41 3.68 21.77
CA GLU A 535 -16.60 5.05 22.25
C GLU A 535 -17.15 5.96 21.14
N ALA A 536 -16.61 5.84 19.92
CA ALA A 536 -17.15 6.55 18.75
C ALA A 536 -18.61 6.14 18.44
N ALA A 537 -18.98 4.86 18.59
CA ALA A 537 -20.37 4.42 18.44
C ALA A 537 -21.30 5.04 19.50
N VAL A 538 -20.85 5.14 20.76
CA VAL A 538 -21.59 5.78 21.85
C VAL A 538 -21.72 7.29 21.64
N MET A 539 -20.64 7.98 21.26
CA MET A 539 -20.68 9.40 20.89
C MET A 539 -21.66 9.64 19.72
N GLY A 540 -21.61 8.80 18.68
CA GLY A 540 -22.54 8.81 17.55
C GLY A 540 -24.00 8.53 17.93
N GLY A 541 -24.24 7.84 19.05
CA GLY A 541 -25.58 7.48 19.53
C GLY A 541 -26.12 6.16 18.97
N GLY A 542 -25.25 5.26 18.51
CA GLY A 542 -25.62 3.99 17.90
C GLY A 542 -25.95 4.09 16.40
N ASP A 543 -26.63 3.07 15.86
CA ASP A 543 -27.14 3.00 14.49
C ASP A 543 -26.13 3.28 13.35
N LEU A 544 -24.83 3.19 13.64
CA LEU A 544 -23.72 3.61 12.77
C LEU A 544 -23.81 5.08 12.35
N VAL A 545 -24.39 5.95 13.19
CA VAL A 545 -24.30 7.41 13.05
C VAL A 545 -22.89 7.85 13.46
N VAL A 546 -22.24 8.68 12.65
CA VAL A 546 -20.84 9.09 12.90
C VAL A 546 -20.77 10.34 13.77
N PRO A 547 -20.02 10.33 14.89
CA PRO A 547 -19.75 11.54 15.66
C PRO A 547 -18.83 12.47 14.87
N VAL A 548 -19.17 13.75 14.84
CA VAL A 548 -18.46 14.80 14.10
C VAL A 548 -18.25 16.06 14.92
N GLN A 549 -17.21 16.81 14.58
CA GLN A 549 -16.92 18.14 15.11
C GLN A 549 -16.31 19.00 13.99
N ALA A 550 -16.75 20.26 13.83
CA ALA A 550 -16.15 21.16 12.84
C ALA A 550 -14.68 21.44 13.20
N VAL A 551 -13.81 21.57 12.19
CA VAL A 551 -12.37 21.77 12.41
C VAL A 551 -12.05 23.01 13.27
N PRO A 552 -12.70 24.18 13.10
CA PRO A 552 -12.48 25.33 13.99
C PRO A 552 -12.89 25.05 15.44
N ASP A 553 -13.97 24.30 15.67
CA ASP A 553 -14.51 24.07 17.01
C ASP A 553 -13.74 22.98 17.77
N PHE A 554 -13.18 21.99 17.06
CA PHE A 554 -12.18 21.05 17.59
C PHE A 554 -10.92 21.76 18.07
N LEU A 555 -10.49 22.82 17.38
CA LEU A 555 -9.34 23.63 17.81
C LEU A 555 -9.62 24.50 19.04
N ASN A 556 -10.90 24.74 19.38
CA ASN A 556 -11.35 25.64 20.44
C ASN A 556 -12.06 24.94 21.61
N ASP A 557 -12.04 23.60 21.66
CA ASP A 557 -12.68 22.76 22.69
C ASP A 557 -14.18 23.06 22.90
N LYS A 558 -14.90 23.23 21.79
CA LYS A 558 -16.32 23.61 21.77
C LYS A 558 -17.12 22.76 20.80
N LEU A 559 -18.43 22.70 21.02
CA LEU A 559 -19.37 22.26 20.00
C LEU A 559 -19.80 23.49 19.19
N SER A 560 -20.10 23.31 17.90
CA SER A 560 -20.67 24.33 17.02
C SER A 560 -22.06 24.78 17.52
N GLY A 561 -22.80 23.87 18.18
CA GLY A 561 -24.07 24.17 18.86
C GLY A 561 -25.17 24.61 17.89
N GLY A 562 -25.13 24.14 16.65
CA GLY A 562 -25.92 24.67 15.54
C GLY A 562 -25.92 23.75 14.32
N VAL A 563 -26.10 24.32 13.13
CA VAL A 563 -26.20 23.54 11.88
C VAL A 563 -24.81 23.10 11.41
N LEU A 564 -24.52 21.81 11.55
CA LEU A 564 -23.29 21.19 11.03
C LEU A 564 -23.14 21.35 9.51
N PRO A 565 -21.90 21.43 8.99
CA PRO A 565 -21.63 21.23 7.57
C PRO A 565 -22.19 19.89 7.05
N SER A 566 -22.74 19.88 5.83
CA SER A 566 -23.20 18.64 5.20
C SER A 566 -22.02 17.69 4.93
N SER A 567 -22.20 16.40 5.21
CA SER A 567 -21.20 15.35 5.00
C SER A 567 -21.48 14.49 3.75
N SER A 568 -20.46 13.78 3.26
CA SER A 568 -20.60 12.67 2.31
C SER A 568 -21.13 11.38 2.95
N TYR A 569 -21.05 11.26 4.28
CA TYR A 569 -21.35 10.04 5.02
C TYR A 569 -22.87 9.78 5.13
N ARG A 570 -23.34 8.72 4.47
CA ARG A 570 -24.78 8.52 4.21
C ARG A 570 -25.60 8.00 5.38
N LEU A 571 -24.98 7.40 6.40
CA LEU A 571 -25.71 6.92 7.60
C LEU A 571 -25.97 8.06 8.61
N GLY A 572 -25.65 9.29 8.25
CA GLY A 572 -25.88 10.47 9.08
C GLY A 572 -24.73 10.73 10.05
N VAL A 573 -24.64 11.99 10.45
CA VAL A 573 -23.62 12.50 11.36
C VAL A 573 -24.29 13.19 12.55
N LYS A 574 -23.63 13.18 13.71
CA LYS A 574 -24.11 13.79 14.95
C LYS A 574 -22.99 14.59 15.59
N GLU A 575 -23.31 15.79 16.06
CA GLU A 575 -22.36 16.63 16.79
C GLU A 575 -21.89 15.94 18.07
N ALA A 576 -20.57 15.87 18.28
CA ALA A 576 -19.97 15.26 19.46
C ALA A 576 -18.60 15.90 19.81
N PRO A 577 -18.16 15.83 21.08
CA PRO A 577 -16.87 16.37 21.50
C PRO A 577 -15.71 15.45 21.09
N LEU A 578 -15.35 15.45 19.80
CA LEU A 578 -14.25 14.63 19.27
C LEU A 578 -12.88 14.97 19.90
N HIS A 579 -12.70 16.19 20.40
CA HIS A 579 -11.56 16.60 21.23
C HIS A 579 -11.43 15.79 22.54
N SER A 580 -12.48 15.10 23.00
CA SER A 580 -12.46 14.22 24.18
C SER A 580 -12.28 12.73 23.86
N LEU A 581 -12.29 12.32 22.58
CA LEU A 581 -12.21 10.90 22.16
C LEU A 581 -10.80 10.29 22.26
N PHE A 582 -9.77 11.13 22.29
CA PHE A 582 -8.38 10.71 22.49
C PHE A 582 -7.84 11.34 23.78
N SER A 583 -6.71 10.81 24.27
CA SER A 583 -5.99 11.40 25.40
C SER A 583 -5.68 12.88 25.14
N GLU A 584 -5.67 13.70 26.19
CA GLU A 584 -5.39 15.15 26.10
C GLU A 584 -4.12 15.44 25.30
N HIS A 585 -3.09 14.61 25.49
CA HIS A 585 -1.85 14.59 24.72
C HIS A 585 -2.11 14.43 23.20
N LEU A 586 -2.75 13.33 22.76
CA LEU A 586 -3.05 13.08 21.36
C LEU A 586 -3.97 14.17 20.76
N THR A 587 -4.98 14.64 21.51
CA THR A 587 -5.85 15.76 21.08
C THR A 587 -5.04 17.04 20.87
N GLY A 588 -4.16 17.40 21.82
CA GLY A 588 -3.27 18.56 21.70
C GLY A 588 -2.35 18.45 20.48
N MET A 589 -1.81 17.27 20.21
CA MET A 589 -1.07 16.98 19.00
C MET A 589 -1.93 17.16 17.73
N PHE A 590 -3.18 16.68 17.70
CA PHE A 590 -4.06 16.83 16.53
C PHE A 590 -4.37 18.30 16.23
N LYS A 591 -4.56 19.13 17.27
CA LYS A 591 -4.73 20.59 17.11
C LYS A 591 -3.48 21.23 16.48
N GLN A 592 -2.29 20.91 16.99
CA GLN A 592 -1.02 21.42 16.43
C GLN A 592 -0.78 20.93 14.99
N ALA A 593 -1.18 19.69 14.68
CA ALA A 593 -1.11 19.14 13.34
C ALA A 593 -2.00 19.91 12.35
N LEU A 594 -3.26 20.18 12.70
CA LEU A 594 -4.19 20.96 11.88
C LEU A 594 -3.65 22.37 11.58
N VAL A 595 -3.10 23.07 12.57
CA VAL A 595 -2.46 24.38 12.38
C VAL A 595 -1.24 24.30 11.45
N ASN A 596 -0.44 23.23 11.55
CA ASN A 596 0.68 23.00 10.63
C ASN A 596 0.24 22.56 9.23
N PHE A 597 -0.93 21.92 9.07
CA PHE A 597 -1.49 21.56 7.78
C PHE A 597 -2.09 22.78 7.06
N ASP A 598 -2.73 23.70 7.77
CA ASP A 598 -3.18 24.97 7.19
C ASP A 598 -1.99 25.82 6.70
N ARG A 599 -0.88 25.85 7.43
CA ARG A 599 0.38 26.45 6.95
C ARG A 599 0.94 25.80 5.68
N GLN A 600 0.66 24.52 5.43
CA GLN A 600 1.04 23.82 4.20
C GLN A 600 0.02 24.02 3.06
N ILE A 601 -1.27 24.14 3.41
CA ILE A 601 -2.43 24.21 2.53
C ILE A 601 -3.38 25.29 3.08
N PRO A 602 -3.14 26.59 2.84
CA PRO A 602 -3.93 27.65 3.48
C PRO A 602 -5.41 27.57 3.09
N GLY A 603 -6.30 27.53 4.08
CA GLY A 603 -7.71 27.17 3.92
C GLY A 603 -8.03 25.70 4.21
N PHE A 604 -7.13 24.99 4.91
CA PHE A 604 -7.41 23.66 5.47
C PHE A 604 -8.26 23.76 6.74
N ILE A 605 -8.13 24.86 7.47
CA ILE A 605 -9.07 25.26 8.54
C ILE A 605 -10.13 26.16 7.89
N ASP A 606 -11.20 25.54 7.39
CA ASP A 606 -12.36 26.19 6.78
C ASP A 606 -13.62 25.91 7.61
N GLY A 607 -14.58 26.85 7.67
CA GLY A 607 -15.82 26.68 8.43
C GLY A 607 -16.74 25.54 7.95
N ARG A 608 -16.49 25.00 6.75
CA ARG A 608 -17.17 23.82 6.17
C ARG A 608 -16.36 22.53 6.35
N ALA A 609 -15.18 22.59 6.97
CA ALA A 609 -14.32 21.44 7.19
C ALA A 609 -14.78 20.65 8.43
N LEU A 610 -14.98 19.35 8.27
CA LEU A 610 -15.63 18.51 9.27
C LEU A 610 -14.77 17.30 9.64
N LEU A 611 -14.41 17.16 10.92
CA LEU A 611 -13.80 15.96 11.47
C LEU A 611 -14.89 14.92 11.76
N HIS A 612 -14.59 13.67 11.44
CA HIS A 612 -15.43 12.49 11.63
C HIS A 612 -14.63 11.42 12.35
N ALA A 613 -15.22 10.71 13.31
CA ALA A 613 -14.53 9.64 14.02
C ALA A 613 -15.18 8.24 13.83
N VAL A 614 -14.43 7.14 13.92
CA VAL A 614 -12.97 7.03 14.13
C VAL A 614 -12.32 6.18 13.03
N GLU A 615 -11.12 6.55 12.58
CA GLU A 615 -10.31 5.75 11.64
C GLU A 615 -9.14 5.11 12.38
N THR A 616 -9.43 3.95 12.99
CA THR A 616 -8.53 3.12 13.81
C THR A 616 -7.74 2.10 13.00
N ARG A 617 -8.27 1.67 11.86
CA ARG A 617 -7.82 0.47 11.12
C ARG A 617 -6.90 0.81 9.94
N THR A 618 -5.83 1.58 10.18
CA THR A 618 -4.92 2.04 9.12
C THR A 618 -3.90 0.99 8.63
N SER A 619 -3.56 0.04 9.50
CA SER A 619 -2.77 -1.17 9.22
C SER A 619 -2.97 -2.17 10.37
N SER A 620 -2.41 -3.38 10.29
CA SER A 620 -2.49 -4.33 11.41
C SER A 620 -1.74 -3.82 12.65
N PRO A 621 -2.34 -3.91 13.86
CA PRO A 621 -1.67 -3.65 15.13
C PRO A 621 -0.76 -4.80 15.59
N VAL A 622 -0.74 -5.91 14.84
CA VAL A 622 0.07 -7.11 15.10
C VAL A 622 0.83 -7.54 13.84
N LYS A 623 1.88 -8.32 14.04
CA LYS A 623 2.63 -9.05 13.03
C LYS A 623 2.61 -10.54 13.39
N ILE A 624 2.28 -11.40 12.44
CA ILE A 624 2.36 -12.86 12.61
C ILE A 624 3.77 -13.26 12.15
N ASP A 625 4.60 -13.82 13.03
CA ASP A 625 6.00 -14.02 12.68
C ASP A 625 6.23 -15.17 11.68
N ARG A 626 6.97 -14.84 10.63
CA ARG A 626 7.27 -15.70 9.47
C ARG A 626 8.68 -15.40 8.97
N ASP A 627 9.32 -16.38 8.36
CA ASP A 627 10.62 -16.23 7.72
C ASP A 627 10.57 -15.30 6.48
N ALA A 628 11.69 -14.65 6.18
CA ALA A 628 11.77 -13.61 5.16
C ALA A 628 11.90 -14.15 3.72
N GLU A 629 12.41 -15.37 3.53
CA GLU A 629 12.66 -15.94 2.19
C GLU A 629 11.61 -17.00 1.81
N THR A 630 11.24 -17.86 2.75
CA THR A 630 10.27 -18.96 2.56
C THR A 630 8.81 -18.55 2.79
N PHE A 631 8.58 -17.43 3.48
CA PHE A 631 7.25 -16.95 3.90
C PHE A 631 6.51 -17.88 4.90
N GLU A 632 7.13 -18.97 5.36
CA GLU A 632 6.56 -19.93 6.33
C GLU A 632 6.61 -19.35 7.76
N CYS A 633 5.60 -19.66 8.58
CA CYS A 633 5.48 -19.18 9.95
C CYS A 633 6.56 -19.81 10.86
N THR A 634 7.21 -18.99 11.69
CA THR A 634 8.35 -19.43 12.52
C THR A 634 7.95 -20.31 13.71
N SER A 635 6.67 -20.28 14.11
CA SER A 635 6.15 -21.07 15.24
C SER A 635 5.46 -22.37 14.77
N VAL A 636 4.66 -22.31 13.71
CA VAL A 636 3.93 -23.47 13.17
C VAL A 636 4.15 -23.61 11.66
N PRO A 637 5.09 -24.49 11.23
CA PRO A 637 5.26 -24.89 9.85
C PRO A 637 3.96 -25.27 9.12
N GLY A 638 3.93 -25.05 7.82
CA GLY A 638 2.75 -25.23 6.96
C GLY A 638 1.80 -24.04 6.93
N LEU A 639 1.97 -23.05 7.80
CA LEU A 639 1.25 -21.78 7.77
C LEU A 639 2.08 -20.71 7.05
N TYR A 640 1.47 -19.98 6.12
CA TYR A 640 2.10 -18.91 5.34
C TYR A 640 1.30 -17.60 5.53
N PRO A 641 1.59 -16.79 6.55
CA PRO A 641 0.81 -15.59 6.87
C PRO A 641 1.22 -14.42 5.97
N ILE A 642 0.26 -13.84 5.23
CA ILE A 642 0.53 -12.85 4.18
C ILE A 642 -0.36 -11.61 4.21
N GLY A 643 0.11 -10.57 3.54
CA GLY A 643 -0.59 -9.31 3.34
C GLY A 643 -0.71 -8.47 4.61
N GLU A 644 -1.74 -7.63 4.64
CA GLU A 644 -1.88 -6.59 5.66
C GLU A 644 -2.20 -7.15 7.05
N GLY A 645 -2.97 -8.25 7.11
CA GLY A 645 -3.34 -8.91 8.37
C GLY A 645 -2.16 -9.55 9.08
N ALA A 646 -1.21 -10.10 8.33
CA ALA A 646 0.06 -10.62 8.85
C ALA A 646 1.07 -9.52 9.21
N GLY A 647 0.79 -8.26 8.87
CA GLY A 647 1.65 -7.10 9.15
C GLY A 647 2.67 -6.75 8.05
N TYR A 648 2.71 -7.48 6.93
CA TYR A 648 3.73 -7.35 5.87
C TYR A 648 3.35 -6.41 4.71
N ALA A 649 2.12 -5.91 4.68
CA ALA A 649 1.64 -4.97 3.66
C ALA A 649 0.80 -3.80 4.25
N GLY A 650 0.53 -2.79 3.43
CA GLY A 650 -0.29 -1.62 3.79
C GLY A 650 -0.79 -0.88 2.54
N GLY A 651 -1.59 -1.57 1.74
CA GLY A 651 -2.15 -1.13 0.46
C GLY A 651 -2.21 -2.27 -0.57
N ILE A 652 -3.23 -2.20 -1.45
CA ILE A 652 -3.58 -3.20 -2.48
C ILE A 652 -2.35 -3.81 -3.17
N VAL A 653 -1.44 -2.97 -3.65
CA VAL A 653 -0.25 -3.40 -4.41
C VAL A 653 0.77 -4.12 -3.53
N SER A 654 1.03 -3.62 -2.32
CA SER A 654 1.92 -4.33 -1.39
C SER A 654 1.33 -5.68 -0.97
N ALA A 655 0.01 -5.77 -0.79
CA ALA A 655 -0.65 -7.03 -0.47
C ALA A 655 -0.55 -8.02 -1.64
N ALA A 656 -0.82 -7.58 -2.88
CA ALA A 656 -0.66 -8.39 -4.08
C ALA A 656 0.78 -8.86 -4.31
N VAL A 657 1.78 -8.01 -4.09
CA VAL A 657 3.21 -8.37 -4.18
C VAL A 657 3.62 -9.36 -3.07
N ASP A 658 3.10 -9.22 -1.86
CA ASP A 658 3.38 -10.16 -0.76
C ASP A 658 2.80 -11.56 -1.07
N GLY A 659 1.56 -11.62 -1.55
CA GLY A 659 0.91 -12.86 -1.99
C GLY A 659 1.55 -13.49 -3.22
N LEU A 660 1.98 -12.68 -4.19
CA LEU A 660 2.79 -13.12 -5.33
C LEU A 660 4.07 -13.83 -4.86
N ASN A 661 4.87 -13.16 -4.03
CA ASN A 661 6.16 -13.72 -3.58
C ASN A 661 5.98 -14.98 -2.71
N ALA A 662 5.01 -14.98 -1.79
CA ALA A 662 4.68 -16.14 -0.98
C ALA A 662 4.21 -17.33 -1.82
N GLY A 663 3.37 -17.09 -2.83
CA GLY A 663 2.91 -18.12 -3.76
C GLY A 663 4.07 -18.72 -4.57
N LEU A 664 5.04 -17.90 -5.00
CA LEU A 664 6.21 -18.37 -5.74
C LEU A 664 7.15 -19.19 -4.84
N ALA A 665 7.42 -18.73 -3.62
CA ALA A 665 8.23 -19.45 -2.64
C ALA A 665 7.61 -20.81 -2.27
N LEU A 666 6.31 -20.85 -1.98
CA LEU A 666 5.58 -22.08 -1.69
C LEU A 666 5.51 -23.03 -2.90
N ALA A 667 5.38 -22.51 -4.13
CA ALA A 667 5.44 -23.33 -5.34
C ALA A 667 6.83 -23.98 -5.55
N GLU A 668 7.91 -23.27 -5.24
CA GLU A 668 9.29 -23.79 -5.32
C GLU A 668 9.54 -24.83 -4.20
N GLN A 669 9.16 -24.54 -2.96
CA GLN A 669 9.26 -25.47 -1.82
C GLN A 669 8.51 -26.80 -2.06
N LEU A 670 7.35 -26.75 -2.70
CA LEU A 670 6.55 -27.93 -3.05
C LEU A 670 7.02 -28.64 -4.34
N GLY A 671 8.06 -28.14 -5.00
CA GLY A 671 8.59 -28.69 -6.25
C GLY A 671 7.64 -28.56 -7.44
N LEU A 672 6.60 -27.73 -7.35
CA LEU A 672 5.57 -27.53 -8.38
C LEU A 672 6.12 -26.81 -9.62
N CYS A 673 7.14 -25.98 -9.42
CA CYS A 673 7.85 -25.32 -10.51
C CYS A 673 9.32 -25.15 -10.13
N LYS A 674 10.24 -25.75 -10.90
CA LYS A 674 11.68 -25.66 -10.64
C LYS A 674 12.22 -24.33 -11.14
N ASP A 675 13.26 -23.84 -10.45
CA ASP A 675 13.97 -22.60 -10.79
C ASP A 675 13.06 -21.35 -10.89
N ILE A 676 11.84 -21.37 -10.33
CA ILE A 676 10.85 -20.29 -10.50
C ILE A 676 11.31 -18.97 -9.86
N LEU A 677 12.03 -19.00 -8.73
CA LEU A 677 12.65 -17.80 -8.17
C LEU A 677 13.90 -17.36 -8.94
N LYS A 678 14.55 -18.25 -9.70
CA LYS A 678 15.69 -17.91 -10.57
C LYS A 678 15.21 -17.31 -11.90
N GLU A 679 14.13 -17.82 -12.49
CA GLU A 679 13.44 -17.20 -13.63
C GLU A 679 12.85 -15.85 -13.25
N LYS A 680 12.25 -15.73 -12.05
CA LYS A 680 11.87 -14.41 -11.52
C LYS A 680 13.10 -13.48 -11.44
N ARG A 681 14.21 -13.93 -10.85
CA ARG A 681 15.48 -13.15 -10.80
C ARG A 681 16.07 -12.87 -12.20
N ALA A 682 15.73 -13.62 -13.23
CA ALA A 682 16.09 -13.34 -14.62
C ALA A 682 15.20 -12.24 -15.21
N VAL A 683 13.89 -12.27 -14.95
CA VAL A 683 12.95 -11.18 -15.29
C VAL A 683 13.31 -9.88 -14.54
N ASP A 684 13.58 -9.96 -13.23
CA ASP A 684 14.03 -8.84 -12.40
C ASP A 684 15.34 -8.22 -12.94
N LYS A 685 16.19 -9.01 -13.65
CA LYS A 685 17.38 -8.51 -14.36
C LYS A 685 17.08 -7.92 -15.73
N LEU A 686 16.32 -8.63 -16.57
CA LEU A 686 15.93 -8.19 -17.93
C LEU A 686 15.09 -6.90 -17.91
N MET A 687 14.47 -6.59 -16.78
CA MET A 687 13.74 -5.35 -16.53
C MET A 687 14.59 -4.20 -15.94
N TYR A 688 15.86 -4.47 -15.64
CA TYR A 688 16.85 -3.56 -15.04
C TYR A 688 17.99 -3.17 -16.02
N TYR A 689 17.98 -3.75 -17.23
CA TYR A 689 18.86 -3.46 -18.36
C TYR A 689 18.10 -2.78 -19.51
#